data_AF-A0A8D2JI06-F1
#
_entry.id   AF-A0A8D2JI06-F1
#
_cell.length_a   1.000
_cell.length_b   1.000
_cell.length_c   1.000
_cell.angle_alpha   90.00
_cell.angle_beta   90.00
_cell.angle_gamma   90.00
#
_symmetry.space_group_name_H-M   'P 1'
#
loop_
_entity.id
_entity.type
_entity.pdbx_description
1 polymer ?
#
loop_
_entity_poly.entity_id
_entity_poly.type
_entity_poly.pdbx_seq_one_letter_code
_entity_poly.pdbx_strand_id
1 'polypeptide(L)'
;MISSIPPTRRYHNVQLTDEKTASVYQNQRKEKFCNTQSWKNDDLHQKFTQLLLLQKPHPGGQDPLTRKSWHHDVVEEKGHLIEISELFGPDPGIQEEPHTVILHGAAGIGKSTLARQVRGAWEEGQLYRDRFQHVFYFSCRELAQYKVVSLAELISEDLAAPAAPIGQILSQPEQLLFILDGVDEPKWVLENQSSELCVHWSQPQPMHALLGSLLGKVILPEASLLVTARTTDLKKLIPSLKQPRWVEVLGFSESGRKEYFYKYFTDESQANRALTLLKSNPELLTLCLVPLVSWLVCTCLKEQMKLGEALPPTFQTTTALCLHYLFQDFPAPHLGTQLRDFCSLAAEGIWQRKTVFSAGDLRKHRLNGAIITIFLKMGVLHKHPNSLSYSFIHLCFQEFFAAISYALRDKEERSKSPDGLGGIAELLEAYGRHNLFGAPTMRFLFGLLSNQGSRTVENIFTCRLSQKRKWELLWWAEAESPPGQLHSLEFLHCLYETQDEEFLMQVMASFQGTKICVQTDMELLVFTFCIKFCSHVKRLQLNESRQKGQVWRPPGIVLSRWTPITNNSWEVLFSTLGISGGLKELDLSGNSLSHSAVQDLGKTLRQSSCNLETLRLVGCGLTSSCCQDLAFVLSCSPSLMELDLQQNDLGDHGVRLLYKGLKHPTCQLTLLWWRWVRRILTTVLPIPEGGSPQVAQVKPFHLSSCASLEDLHTESVGTEENFWGPTGPVAPDMVDKERSLYRVHFPVAGPYYWPNTGLSFVVRRAVTIEIDFCAWDQFLGNTVPLHSWMVAGPLFDIKAERGAVAAVYLPHFVALQGGHVDISLFYVAHFKEEGMFLEKPARVEPHYAVLENPSFSPMGILLRMIPTALCFIPITSTTLLYHQLHPKEITSFHLYLIPSDCSIQKAIDDEEKKFHFVRIHKPPPVTPLYLGSRYTVSASRKLEIIPKELELCYRSPGKPQLFSEFYVGHLGSGIKLQIKDKKGGTIVWKALLKPGKTRTSLESSEVGEGKSALGDLRPAATLIPPVTKDASGSLHFVDQHREQLVARVTSVDPVLDKLHGQVLSEEQYETVRAENTKPGQMRKLFSFSRSWDWSCKDKLYRALKEIHPHLIVELWEKWGEDSGISDRFSN
;
A
#
# COMPACT_ATOMS: atom_id res chain seq x y z
N MET A 1 42.27 -50.99 -56.00
CA MET A 1 43.51 -51.42 -55.32
C MET A 1 44.28 -50.16 -54.95
N ILE A 2 44.96 -50.03 -53.81
CA ILE A 2 45.05 -50.92 -52.63
C ILE A 2 45.24 -50.05 -51.35
N SER A 3 44.77 -50.58 -50.23
CA SER A 3 44.87 -50.19 -48.82
C SER A 3 45.85 -49.08 -48.33
N SER A 4 45.31 -48.17 -47.51
CA SER A 4 45.71 -47.81 -46.12
C SER A 4 47.17 -47.72 -45.63
N ILE A 5 47.33 -46.88 -44.59
CA ILE A 5 48.32 -46.92 -43.48
C ILE A 5 49.70 -46.24 -43.73
N PRO A 6 50.35 -45.66 -42.69
CA PRO A 6 51.55 -44.79 -42.78
C PRO A 6 52.81 -45.64 -42.38
N PRO A 7 53.94 -45.21 -41.73
CA PRO A 7 54.23 -43.95 -41.04
C PRO A 7 55.73 -43.47 -40.95
N THR A 8 55.98 -42.59 -39.96
CA THR A 8 57.23 -42.36 -39.19
C THR A 8 58.43 -41.60 -39.79
N ARG A 9 58.61 -40.38 -39.22
CA ARG A 9 59.82 -39.86 -38.53
C ARG A 9 61.22 -40.26 -39.03
N ARG A 10 62.10 -39.26 -39.17
CA ARG A 10 63.40 -39.23 -38.45
C ARG A 10 63.91 -37.80 -38.21
N TYR A 11 64.72 -37.67 -37.15
CA TYR A 11 65.54 -36.51 -36.79
C TYR A 11 66.92 -36.58 -37.52
N HIS A 12 67.93 -35.70 -37.41
CA HIS A 12 68.27 -34.63 -36.44
C HIS A 12 69.34 -33.65 -37.02
N ASN A 13 69.50 -32.47 -36.42
CA ASN A 13 70.71 -31.57 -36.46
C ASN A 13 71.00 -30.81 -37.78
N VAL A 14 71.77 -29.71 -37.82
CA VAL A 14 72.71 -29.09 -36.86
C VAL A 14 72.44 -27.58 -36.61
N GLN A 15 72.76 -27.15 -35.38
CA GLN A 15 72.91 -25.80 -34.77
C GLN A 15 73.01 -24.53 -35.65
N LEU A 16 72.44 -23.43 -35.12
CA LEU A 16 73.19 -22.21 -34.74
C LEU A 16 72.45 -21.45 -33.60
N THR A 17 73.08 -20.46 -32.98
CA THR A 17 72.82 -20.02 -31.59
C THR A 17 71.82 -18.86 -31.38
N ASP A 18 71.31 -18.74 -30.15
CA ASP A 18 70.52 -17.65 -29.56
C ASP A 18 71.04 -16.23 -29.88
N GLU A 19 70.21 -15.18 -29.95
CA GLU A 19 69.34 -14.68 -28.86
C GLU A 19 68.10 -13.86 -29.28
N LYS A 20 67.20 -13.64 -28.30
CA LYS A 20 66.24 -12.51 -28.19
C LYS A 20 65.06 -12.47 -29.18
N THR A 21 64.19 -13.47 -29.07
CA THR A 21 62.77 -13.44 -29.50
C THR A 21 61.95 -12.37 -28.77
N ALA A 22 61.67 -11.22 -29.41
CA ALA A 22 60.79 -10.18 -28.84
C ALA A 22 60.14 -9.19 -29.84
N SER A 23 59.70 -9.60 -31.05
CA SER A 23 59.14 -8.64 -32.04
C SER A 23 57.99 -9.09 -32.96
N VAL A 24 57.79 -10.39 -33.20
CA VAL A 24 56.95 -10.85 -34.35
C VAL A 24 55.43 -10.74 -34.11
N TYR A 25 54.96 -10.64 -32.86
CA TYR A 25 53.52 -10.75 -32.53
C TYR A 25 52.70 -9.44 -32.50
N GLN A 26 53.21 -8.31 -33.03
CA GLN A 26 52.52 -7.01 -32.90
C GLN A 26 51.55 -6.60 -34.03
N ASN A 27 51.55 -7.24 -35.20
CA ASN A 27 50.90 -6.71 -36.42
C ASN A 27 49.62 -7.43 -36.93
N GLN A 28 48.92 -8.22 -36.10
CA GLN A 28 47.64 -8.85 -36.50
C GLN A 28 46.46 -8.63 -35.52
N ARG A 29 46.50 -7.59 -34.67
CA ARG A 29 45.41 -7.25 -33.72
C ARG A 29 44.85 -5.82 -33.89
N LYS A 30 44.91 -5.24 -35.10
CA LYS A 30 44.52 -3.84 -35.37
C LYS A 30 43.26 -3.63 -36.22
N GLU A 31 42.62 -4.70 -36.70
CA GLU A 31 41.37 -4.62 -37.47
C GLU A 31 40.33 -5.61 -36.90
N LYS A 32 39.04 -5.33 -37.14
CA LYS A 32 37.87 -6.12 -36.69
C LYS A 32 37.56 -6.11 -35.17
N PHE A 33 37.57 -4.93 -34.56
CA PHE A 33 36.54 -4.60 -33.57
C PHE A 33 35.64 -3.53 -34.17
N CYS A 34 34.33 -3.57 -33.87
CA CYS A 34 33.36 -2.67 -34.51
C CYS A 34 33.70 -1.21 -34.17
N ASN A 35 33.72 -0.35 -35.19
CA ASN A 35 34.12 1.05 -35.03
C ASN A 35 33.22 1.75 -34.02
N THR A 36 33.77 2.13 -32.87
CA THR A 36 33.23 3.17 -31.99
C THR A 36 33.48 4.56 -32.58
N GLN A 37 33.10 4.72 -33.84
CA GLN A 37 33.00 6.01 -34.50
C GLN A 37 31.72 6.73 -34.02
N SER A 38 31.69 8.03 -34.21
CA SER A 38 30.70 8.97 -33.67
C SER A 38 29.26 8.48 -33.69
N TRP A 39 28.51 8.77 -32.61
CA TRP A 39 27.06 8.95 -32.66
C TRP A 39 26.73 10.18 -33.51
N LYS A 40 26.87 10.03 -34.84
CA LYS A 40 26.02 10.74 -35.80
C LYS A 40 24.72 9.96 -35.95
N ASN A 41 23.64 10.63 -36.31
CA ASN A 41 22.29 10.04 -36.26
C ASN A 41 22.07 8.97 -37.36
N ASP A 42 22.96 8.93 -38.35
CA ASP A 42 22.91 8.28 -39.67
C ASP A 42 22.59 6.76 -39.74
N ASP A 43 22.39 6.06 -38.62
CA ASP A 43 22.16 4.60 -38.58
C ASP A 43 21.37 4.11 -37.33
N LEU A 44 20.62 4.99 -36.66
CA LEU A 44 19.76 4.59 -35.53
C LEU A 44 18.54 3.78 -35.99
N HIS A 45 17.94 4.18 -37.13
CA HIS A 45 16.68 3.63 -37.64
C HIS A 45 16.72 2.16 -38.01
N GLN A 46 17.73 1.74 -38.77
CA GLN A 46 17.82 0.36 -39.25
C GLN A 46 18.00 -0.65 -38.09
N LYS A 47 18.51 -0.18 -36.95
CA LYS A 47 18.80 -0.97 -35.75
C LYS A 47 17.78 -0.80 -34.62
N PHE A 48 16.84 0.14 -34.73
CA PHE A 48 15.72 0.21 -33.81
C PHE A 48 14.79 -0.99 -33.98
N THR A 49 14.27 -1.51 -32.88
CA THR A 49 13.26 -2.57 -32.83
C THR A 49 12.10 -2.07 -31.99
N GLN A 50 10.87 -2.28 -32.47
CA GLN A 50 9.68 -1.68 -31.88
C GLN A 50 9.47 -2.15 -30.43
N LEU A 51 9.28 -1.18 -29.54
CA LEU A 51 8.95 -1.40 -28.13
C LEU A 51 7.43 -1.44 -27.97
N LEU A 52 6.95 -2.27 -27.06
CA LEU A 52 5.55 -2.26 -26.63
C LEU A 52 5.30 -1.01 -25.77
N LEU A 53 4.33 -0.20 -26.18
CA LEU A 53 3.89 1.01 -25.48
C LEU A 53 2.45 0.84 -25.03
N LEU A 54 2.18 1.10 -23.75
CA LEU A 54 0.85 0.99 -23.16
C LEU A 54 0.40 2.36 -22.66
N GLN A 55 -0.59 2.95 -23.32
CA GLN A 55 -1.28 4.11 -22.79
C GLN A 55 -2.13 3.70 -21.59
N LYS A 56 -2.09 4.51 -20.53
CA LYS A 56 -2.94 4.35 -19.34
C LYS A 56 -3.94 5.50 -19.23
N PRO A 57 -5.17 5.24 -18.74
CA PRO A 57 -6.10 6.31 -18.41
C PRO A 57 -5.50 7.24 -17.35
N HIS A 58 -5.88 8.52 -17.40
CA HIS A 58 -5.27 9.55 -16.58
C HIS A 58 -5.40 9.25 -15.06
N PRO A 59 -4.31 9.27 -14.27
CA PRO A 59 -4.28 8.78 -12.90
C PRO A 59 -4.91 9.75 -11.89
N GLY A 60 -6.23 9.92 -11.95
CA GLY A 60 -7.01 10.55 -10.88
C GLY A 60 -6.84 12.07 -10.74
N GLY A 61 -6.64 12.78 -11.84
CA GLY A 61 -6.63 14.24 -11.86
C GLY A 61 -7.94 14.85 -11.33
N GLN A 62 -7.80 15.85 -10.46
CA GLN A 62 -8.86 16.83 -10.25
C GLN A 62 -8.79 17.84 -11.41
N ASP A 63 -9.95 18.27 -11.93
CA ASP A 63 -10.10 19.64 -12.39
C ASP A 63 -11.58 20.07 -12.39
N PRO A 64 -11.91 21.38 -12.38
CA PRO A 64 -13.24 21.87 -12.05
C PRO A 64 -14.11 22.25 -13.27
N LEU A 65 -15.41 22.36 -13.01
CA LEU A 65 -16.34 23.24 -13.74
C LEU A 65 -16.49 23.01 -15.26
N THR A 66 -17.21 21.95 -15.63
CA THR A 66 -18.43 22.18 -16.45
C THR A 66 -19.49 21.12 -16.17
N ARG A 67 -20.77 21.47 -16.39
CA ARG A 67 -21.92 20.64 -16.01
C ARG A 67 -22.92 20.60 -17.17
N LYS A 68 -22.98 19.47 -17.86
CA LYS A 68 -24.13 19.02 -18.67
C LYS A 68 -24.17 17.49 -18.72
N SER A 69 -25.38 16.96 -18.92
CA SER A 69 -25.75 15.55 -19.01
C SER A 69 -25.15 14.90 -20.28
N TRP A 70 -25.03 13.58 -20.41
CA TRP A 70 -26.02 12.54 -20.06
C TRP A 70 -25.43 11.20 -19.57
N HIS A 71 -26.34 10.30 -19.20
CA HIS A 71 -26.12 8.91 -18.84
C HIS A 71 -25.36 8.14 -19.93
N HIS A 72 -24.34 7.36 -19.54
CA HIS A 72 -24.04 6.03 -20.08
C HIS A 72 -23.17 5.26 -19.06
N ASP A 73 -23.04 3.95 -19.23
CA ASP A 73 -22.25 3.09 -18.34
C ASP A 73 -20.76 3.39 -18.44
N VAL A 74 -20.19 4.04 -17.42
CA VAL A 74 -18.74 4.22 -17.30
C VAL A 74 -18.10 2.88 -16.92
N VAL A 75 -17.65 2.18 -17.95
CA VAL A 75 -16.70 1.07 -17.87
C VAL A 75 -15.37 1.63 -17.34
N GLU A 76 -14.69 0.90 -16.46
CA GLU A 76 -13.31 1.23 -16.11
C GLU A 76 -12.43 0.93 -17.33
N GLU A 77 -11.97 1.98 -18.00
CA GLU A 77 -11.25 1.85 -19.27
C GLU A 77 -9.91 1.13 -19.07
N LYS A 78 -9.71 0.08 -19.88
CA LYS A 78 -8.44 -0.64 -19.93
C LYS A 78 -7.44 0.22 -20.69
N GLY A 79 -6.21 0.31 -20.18
CA GLY A 79 -5.10 0.85 -20.98
C GLY A 79 -4.96 0.06 -22.29
N HIS A 80 -4.64 0.77 -23.37
CA HIS A 80 -4.53 0.22 -24.72
C HIS A 80 -3.07 0.31 -25.21
N LEU A 81 -2.67 -0.64 -26.05
CA LEU A 81 -1.38 -0.56 -26.74
C LEU A 81 -1.47 0.53 -27.82
N ILE A 82 -0.39 1.31 -27.97
CA ILE A 82 -0.28 2.39 -28.95
C ILE A 82 1.03 2.28 -29.75
N GLU A 83 1.06 2.88 -30.93
CA GLU A 83 2.26 3.04 -31.75
C GLU A 83 3.02 4.35 -31.45
N ILE A 84 4.24 4.46 -31.98
CA ILE A 84 5.12 5.63 -31.79
C ILE A 84 4.53 6.89 -32.46
N SER A 85 3.75 6.69 -33.52
CA SER A 85 2.92 7.66 -34.26
C SER A 85 1.69 8.14 -33.49
N GLU A 86 1.21 7.39 -32.51
CA GLU A 86 -0.02 7.70 -31.77
C GLU A 86 0.25 8.47 -30.47
N LEU A 87 1.52 8.55 -30.00
CA LEU A 87 1.93 9.20 -28.76
C LEU A 87 1.28 10.58 -28.55
N PHE A 88 1.17 11.38 -29.60
CA PHE A 88 0.58 12.73 -29.58
C PHE A 88 -0.83 12.83 -30.20
N GLY A 89 -1.36 11.79 -30.87
CA GLY A 89 -2.69 11.82 -31.49
C GLY A 89 -3.84 11.92 -30.47
N PRO A 90 -5.09 12.18 -30.88
CA PRO A 90 -6.23 12.34 -29.97
C PRO A 90 -6.53 11.07 -29.14
N ASP A 91 -7.16 11.22 -27.97
CA ASP A 91 -7.60 10.10 -27.14
C ASP A 91 -8.83 9.39 -27.74
N PRO A 92 -9.00 8.06 -27.60
CA PRO A 92 -10.15 7.33 -28.13
C PRO A 92 -11.51 7.82 -27.58
N GLY A 93 -12.14 8.78 -28.27
CA GLY A 93 -13.41 9.40 -27.89
C GLY A 93 -13.34 10.87 -27.46
N ILE A 94 -12.14 11.48 -27.44
CA ILE A 94 -11.91 12.89 -27.10
C ILE A 94 -11.20 13.56 -28.28
N GLN A 95 -11.62 14.78 -28.65
CA GLN A 95 -11.06 15.49 -29.81
C GLN A 95 -9.82 16.36 -29.49
N GLU A 96 -9.48 16.52 -28.21
CA GLU A 96 -8.30 17.26 -27.76
C GLU A 96 -7.06 16.37 -27.80
N GLU A 97 -5.95 16.91 -28.30
CA GLU A 97 -4.66 16.22 -28.40
C GLU A 97 -3.78 16.52 -27.18
N PRO A 98 -3.04 15.55 -26.60
CA PRO A 98 -2.17 15.82 -25.47
C PRO A 98 -0.95 16.64 -25.87
N HIS A 99 -0.75 17.79 -25.21
CA HIS A 99 0.49 18.57 -25.33
C HIS A 99 1.60 18.09 -24.37
N THR A 100 1.35 17.07 -23.53
CA THR A 100 2.34 16.51 -22.59
C THR A 100 2.23 14.99 -22.58
N VAL A 101 3.31 14.29 -22.95
CA VAL A 101 3.39 12.83 -22.97
C VAL A 101 4.52 12.36 -22.05
N ILE A 102 4.22 11.47 -21.11
CA ILE A 102 5.19 10.89 -20.17
C ILE A 102 5.47 9.44 -20.57
N LEU A 103 6.67 9.19 -21.10
CA LEU A 103 7.24 7.85 -21.31
C LEU A 103 7.86 7.35 -20.01
N HIS A 104 7.18 6.43 -19.33
CA HIS A 104 7.66 5.85 -18.07
C HIS A 104 7.97 4.36 -18.17
N GLY A 105 8.70 3.81 -17.20
CA GLY A 105 9.10 2.40 -17.19
C GLY A 105 10.37 2.14 -16.39
N ALA A 106 10.79 0.88 -16.34
CA ALA A 106 11.97 0.41 -15.62
C ALA A 106 13.31 0.99 -16.15
N ALA A 107 14.40 0.73 -15.43
CA ALA A 107 15.76 0.95 -15.95
C ALA A 107 16.04 -0.01 -17.12
N GLY A 108 16.79 0.42 -18.13
CA GLY A 108 17.16 -0.42 -19.28
C GLY A 108 16.04 -0.75 -20.28
N ILE A 109 14.80 -0.32 -20.03
CA ILE A 109 13.61 -0.72 -20.82
C ILE A 109 13.49 -0.04 -22.21
N GLY A 110 14.42 0.87 -22.54
CA GLY A 110 14.50 1.51 -23.87
C GLY A 110 13.94 2.93 -24.00
N LYS A 111 13.44 3.57 -22.92
CA LYS A 111 12.83 4.92 -22.94
C LYS A 111 13.65 5.97 -23.72
N SER A 112 14.94 6.08 -23.40
CA SER A 112 15.86 7.04 -24.02
C SER A 112 16.19 6.71 -25.48
N THR A 113 16.16 5.43 -25.84
CA THR A 113 16.30 4.97 -27.24
C THR A 113 15.06 5.37 -28.03
N LEU A 114 13.86 5.21 -27.46
CA LEU A 114 12.59 5.64 -28.04
C LEU A 114 12.53 7.17 -28.21
N ALA A 115 13.00 7.94 -27.21
CA ALA A 115 13.08 9.40 -27.32
C ALA A 115 13.98 9.86 -28.48
N ARG A 116 15.13 9.20 -28.69
CA ARG A 116 16.00 9.44 -29.85
C ARG A 116 15.40 8.95 -31.16
N GLN A 117 14.65 7.85 -31.14
CA GLN A 117 13.92 7.35 -32.31
C GLN A 117 12.85 8.34 -32.77
N VAL A 118 12.11 8.97 -31.85
CA VAL A 118 11.14 10.04 -32.18
C VAL A 118 11.86 11.23 -32.83
N ARG A 119 12.99 11.68 -32.28
CA ARG A 119 13.81 12.75 -32.89
C ARG A 119 14.29 12.38 -34.29
N GLY A 120 14.91 11.21 -34.45
CA GLY A 120 15.46 10.76 -35.73
C GLY A 120 14.39 10.51 -36.79
N ALA A 121 13.21 10.02 -36.41
CA ALA A 121 12.10 9.78 -37.34
C ALA A 121 11.50 11.10 -37.85
N TRP A 122 11.49 12.12 -37.00
CA TRP A 122 11.16 13.48 -37.42
C TRP A 122 12.24 14.08 -38.33
N GLU A 123 13.54 13.91 -38.03
CA GLU A 123 14.64 14.35 -38.90
C GLU A 123 14.54 13.75 -40.30
N GLU A 124 14.35 12.43 -40.42
CA GLU A 124 14.16 11.74 -41.71
C GLU A 124 12.79 12.00 -42.38
N GLY A 125 11.86 12.65 -41.66
CA GLY A 125 10.56 13.06 -42.19
C GLY A 125 9.46 12.00 -42.15
N GLN A 126 9.67 10.92 -41.40
CA GLN A 126 8.75 9.79 -41.26
C GLN A 126 7.68 9.99 -40.17
N LEU A 127 7.89 10.95 -39.25
CA LEU A 127 7.08 11.11 -38.04
C LEU A 127 6.84 12.60 -37.71
N TYR A 128 5.59 12.98 -37.44
CA TYR A 128 5.16 14.30 -36.96
C TYR A 128 5.59 15.54 -37.78
N ARG A 129 5.99 15.40 -39.05
CA ARG A 129 6.35 16.54 -39.94
C ARG A 129 5.19 17.45 -40.27
N ASP A 130 3.99 16.92 -40.20
CA ASP A 130 2.68 17.56 -40.35
C ASP A 130 2.31 18.44 -39.14
N ARG A 131 2.92 18.20 -37.97
CA ARG A 131 2.55 18.84 -36.70
C ARG A 131 3.66 19.69 -36.07
N PHE A 132 4.92 19.28 -36.17
CA PHE A 132 6.06 19.98 -35.54
C PHE A 132 7.05 20.51 -36.59
N GLN A 133 7.17 21.84 -36.69
CA GLN A 133 8.22 22.49 -37.49
C GLN A 133 9.59 22.39 -36.83
N HIS A 134 9.65 22.27 -35.50
CA HIS A 134 10.90 22.07 -34.77
C HIS A 134 10.73 21.10 -33.60
N VAL A 135 11.61 20.11 -33.54
CA VAL A 135 11.84 19.28 -32.35
C VAL A 135 13.14 19.75 -31.69
N PHE A 136 13.24 19.66 -30.37
CA PHE A 136 14.47 19.85 -29.61
C PHE A 136 14.70 18.65 -28.69
N TYR A 137 15.93 18.14 -28.59
CA TYR A 137 16.25 17.00 -27.73
C TYR A 137 17.24 17.41 -26.63
N PHE A 138 16.80 17.33 -25.38
CA PHE A 138 17.62 17.69 -24.23
C PHE A 138 17.84 16.50 -23.28
N SER A 139 19.11 16.13 -23.14
CA SER A 139 19.59 15.18 -22.12
C SER A 139 19.59 15.88 -20.75
N CYS A 140 18.65 15.52 -19.87
CA CYS A 140 18.52 16.16 -18.54
C CYS A 140 19.77 15.96 -17.67
N ARG A 141 20.48 14.86 -17.90
CA ARG A 141 21.82 14.56 -17.38
C ARG A 141 22.87 15.60 -17.77
N GLU A 142 22.87 16.06 -19.02
CA GLU A 142 23.82 17.07 -19.50
C GLU A 142 23.40 18.49 -19.08
N LEU A 143 22.09 18.79 -19.12
CA LEU A 143 21.51 20.04 -18.61
C LEU A 143 21.90 20.30 -17.14
N ALA A 144 22.02 19.26 -16.31
CA ALA A 144 22.43 19.38 -14.91
C ALA A 144 23.84 19.99 -14.69
N GLN A 145 24.65 20.17 -15.74
CA GLN A 145 25.93 20.89 -15.67
C GLN A 145 25.78 22.42 -15.72
N TYR A 146 24.65 22.94 -16.22
CA TYR A 146 24.41 24.37 -16.43
C TYR A 146 23.92 24.99 -15.13
N LYS A 147 24.64 26.00 -14.62
CA LYS A 147 24.26 26.70 -13.38
C LYS A 147 23.15 27.73 -13.61
N VAL A 148 23.30 28.53 -14.67
CA VAL A 148 22.37 29.57 -15.13
C VAL A 148 22.40 29.54 -16.65
N VAL A 149 21.24 29.49 -17.30
CA VAL A 149 21.08 29.46 -18.76
C VAL A 149 19.67 29.91 -19.13
N SER A 150 19.48 30.43 -20.35
CA SER A 150 18.17 30.73 -20.93
C SER A 150 17.71 29.65 -21.91
N LEU A 151 16.41 29.59 -22.22
CA LEU A 151 15.90 28.65 -23.22
C LEU A 151 16.42 28.98 -24.63
N ALA A 152 16.67 30.25 -24.93
CA ALA A 152 17.28 30.67 -26.19
C ALA A 152 18.69 30.10 -26.38
N GLU A 153 19.51 30.08 -25.34
CA GLU A 153 20.87 29.51 -25.39
C GLU A 153 20.83 28.00 -25.60
N LEU A 154 19.97 27.26 -24.88
CA LEU A 154 19.81 25.80 -25.08
C LEU A 154 19.33 25.45 -26.50
N ILE A 155 18.40 26.24 -27.06
CA ILE A 155 17.94 26.09 -28.45
C ILE A 155 19.06 26.42 -29.44
N SER A 156 19.95 27.36 -29.11
CA SER A 156 21.11 27.70 -29.95
C SER A 156 22.16 26.59 -30.01
N GLU A 157 22.32 25.83 -28.92
CA GLU A 157 23.30 24.72 -28.86
C GLU A 157 22.82 23.45 -29.59
N ASP A 158 21.50 23.18 -29.65
CA ASP A 158 20.91 22.09 -30.45
C ASP A 158 20.84 22.44 -31.95
N LEU A 159 20.61 23.72 -32.29
CA LEU A 159 20.57 24.22 -33.67
C LEU A 159 21.96 24.54 -34.21
N ALA A 160 22.68 23.52 -34.67
CA ALA A 160 24.04 23.62 -35.25
C ALA A 160 24.23 24.73 -36.32
N ALA A 161 23.16 25.14 -37.01
CA ALA A 161 23.00 26.48 -37.54
C ALA A 161 21.49 26.85 -37.60
N PRO A 162 21.00 27.88 -36.90
CA PRO A 162 19.58 28.24 -36.92
C PRO A 162 19.20 28.90 -38.25
N ALA A 163 18.33 28.24 -39.02
CA ALA A 163 17.86 28.74 -40.33
C ALA A 163 16.94 29.98 -40.23
N ALA A 164 16.39 30.24 -39.05
CA ALA A 164 15.59 31.42 -38.72
C ALA A 164 15.97 31.94 -37.33
N PRO A 165 15.83 33.25 -37.03
CA PRO A 165 16.04 33.79 -35.70
C PRO A 165 15.20 33.07 -34.63
N ILE A 166 15.77 32.84 -33.45
CA ILE A 166 15.12 32.09 -32.35
C ILE A 166 13.78 32.72 -31.95
N GLY A 167 13.65 34.05 -31.99
CA GLY A 167 12.38 34.75 -31.73
C GLY A 167 11.27 34.50 -32.77
N GLN A 168 11.60 34.05 -33.99
CA GLN A 168 10.62 33.58 -34.97
C GLN A 168 10.25 32.12 -34.71
N ILE A 169 11.22 31.26 -34.41
CA ILE A 169 10.99 29.86 -34.01
C ILE A 169 10.05 29.80 -32.79
N LEU A 170 10.30 30.62 -31.78
CA LEU A 170 9.49 30.71 -30.56
C LEU A 170 8.17 31.48 -30.73
N SER A 171 7.85 31.98 -31.93
CA SER A 171 6.57 32.66 -32.21
C SER A 171 5.41 31.72 -32.58
N GLN A 172 5.71 30.45 -32.86
CA GLN A 172 4.74 29.38 -33.16
C GLN A 172 4.89 28.23 -32.15
N PRO A 173 4.65 28.47 -30.84
CA PRO A 173 4.92 27.50 -29.78
C PRO A 173 4.20 26.16 -29.98
N GLU A 174 3.00 26.17 -30.55
CA GLU A 174 2.19 24.98 -30.83
C GLU A 174 2.85 23.99 -31.80
N GLN A 175 3.82 24.45 -32.60
CA GLN A 175 4.56 23.66 -33.59
C GLN A 175 5.95 23.24 -33.09
N LEU A 176 6.21 23.39 -31.79
CA LEU A 176 7.44 22.98 -31.11
C LEU A 176 7.23 21.73 -30.26
N LEU A 177 8.18 20.79 -30.32
CA LEU A 177 8.25 19.62 -29.44
C LEU A 177 9.58 19.60 -28.68
N PHE A 178 9.53 19.68 -27.34
CA PHE A 178 10.69 19.49 -26.47
C PHE A 178 10.73 18.06 -25.92
N ILE A 179 11.80 17.32 -26.23
CA ILE A 179 12.06 15.99 -25.70
C ILE A 179 13.02 16.10 -24.51
N LEU A 180 12.55 15.71 -23.33
CA LEU A 180 13.26 15.82 -22.05
C LEU A 180 13.61 14.41 -21.56
N ASP A 181 14.83 13.95 -21.87
CA ASP A 181 15.28 12.58 -21.61
C ASP A 181 16.01 12.47 -20.27
N GLY A 182 15.52 11.61 -19.37
CA GLY A 182 16.14 11.30 -18.08
C GLY A 182 15.84 12.32 -16.97
N VAL A 183 14.60 12.82 -16.86
CA VAL A 183 14.25 13.84 -15.85
C VAL A 183 14.46 13.33 -14.42
N ASP A 184 14.44 12.01 -14.18
CA ASP A 184 14.73 11.40 -12.88
C ASP A 184 16.22 11.31 -12.49
N GLU A 185 17.17 11.49 -13.42
CA GLU A 185 18.59 11.23 -13.13
C GLU A 185 19.25 12.21 -12.14
N PRO A 186 19.12 13.55 -12.29
CA PRO A 186 19.84 14.51 -11.43
C PRO A 186 19.01 14.97 -10.22
N LYS A 187 19.69 15.59 -9.23
CA LYS A 187 19.06 16.11 -8.00
C LYS A 187 18.31 17.44 -8.21
N TRP A 188 17.16 17.42 -8.89
CA TRP A 188 16.26 18.59 -8.92
C TRP A 188 15.59 18.83 -7.55
N VAL A 189 15.34 20.10 -7.22
CA VAL A 189 14.46 20.51 -6.11
C VAL A 189 13.20 21.11 -6.74
N LEU A 190 12.25 20.24 -7.11
CA LEU A 190 10.94 20.61 -7.68
C LEU A 190 9.81 20.59 -6.63
N GLU A 191 10.09 20.09 -5.41
CA GLU A 191 9.09 19.81 -4.38
C GLU A 191 8.61 21.08 -3.63
N ASN A 192 9.37 22.18 -3.73
CA ASN A 192 8.89 23.51 -3.37
C ASN A 192 8.52 24.28 -4.65
N GLN A 193 7.38 24.97 -4.63
CA GLN A 193 7.12 26.05 -5.60
C GLN A 193 8.16 27.16 -5.36
N SER A 194 9.20 27.21 -6.19
CA SER A 194 10.20 28.27 -6.12
C SER A 194 9.55 29.60 -6.48
N SER A 195 9.73 30.62 -5.64
CA SER A 195 9.20 31.98 -5.80
C SER A 195 9.63 32.70 -7.09
N GLU A 196 10.53 32.07 -7.84
CA GLU A 196 11.25 32.59 -9.00
C GLU A 196 11.06 31.62 -10.19
N LEU A 197 9.81 31.49 -10.67
CA LEU A 197 9.54 30.84 -11.96
C LEU A 197 10.05 31.73 -13.10
N CYS A 198 10.57 31.11 -14.15
CA CYS A 198 11.03 31.82 -15.34
C CYS A 198 9.83 32.38 -16.10
N VAL A 199 9.81 33.70 -16.33
CA VAL A 199 8.69 34.41 -16.99
C VAL A 199 8.94 34.59 -18.50
N HIS A 200 10.20 34.56 -18.95
CA HIS A 200 10.54 34.79 -20.36
C HIS A 200 11.69 33.90 -20.84
N TRP A 201 11.53 33.31 -22.03
CA TRP A 201 12.45 32.33 -22.62
C TRP A 201 13.87 32.85 -22.87
N SER A 202 14.04 34.18 -22.97
CA SER A 202 15.35 34.85 -23.15
C SER A 202 16.06 35.20 -21.83
N GLN A 203 15.45 34.95 -20.67
CA GLN A 203 16.02 35.31 -19.38
C GLN A 203 16.92 34.16 -18.87
N PRO A 204 18.21 34.40 -18.58
CA PRO A 204 19.06 33.40 -17.94
C PRO A 204 18.54 33.12 -16.52
N GLN A 205 18.28 31.85 -16.22
CA GLN A 205 17.73 31.39 -14.94
C GLN A 205 18.43 30.09 -14.48
N PRO A 206 18.35 29.72 -13.19
CA PRO A 206 18.82 28.42 -12.72
C PRO A 206 18.13 27.28 -13.47
N MET A 207 18.89 26.26 -13.90
CA MET A 207 18.37 25.19 -14.78
C MET A 207 17.14 24.48 -14.21
N HIS A 208 17.07 24.30 -12.88
CA HIS A 208 15.90 23.68 -12.22
C HIS A 208 14.64 24.56 -12.31
N ALA A 209 14.78 25.88 -12.19
CA ALA A 209 13.68 26.83 -12.33
C ALA A 209 13.22 26.94 -13.79
N LEU A 210 14.16 26.93 -14.75
CA LEU A 210 13.87 26.89 -16.19
C LEU A 210 13.10 25.61 -16.57
N LEU A 211 13.59 24.45 -16.13
CA LEU A 211 12.94 23.15 -16.37
C LEU A 211 11.56 23.07 -15.70
N GLY A 212 11.43 23.51 -14.45
CA GLY A 212 10.14 23.58 -13.75
C GLY A 212 9.13 24.50 -14.45
N SER A 213 9.60 25.61 -15.05
CA SER A 213 8.75 26.55 -15.80
C SER A 213 8.29 25.98 -17.15
N LEU A 214 9.12 25.16 -17.80
CA LEU A 214 8.78 24.45 -19.03
C LEU A 214 7.78 23.32 -18.75
N LEU A 215 8.07 22.44 -17.78
CA LEU A 215 7.19 21.36 -17.36
C LEU A 215 5.82 21.88 -16.87
N GLY A 216 5.82 22.97 -16.09
CA GLY A 216 4.61 23.66 -15.61
C GLY A 216 3.82 24.40 -16.70
N LYS A 217 4.31 24.45 -17.95
CA LYS A 217 3.73 25.24 -19.05
C LYS A 217 3.48 26.69 -18.60
N VAL A 218 4.52 27.31 -18.03
CA VAL A 218 4.61 28.73 -17.67
C VAL A 218 5.27 29.50 -18.81
N ILE A 219 6.34 28.95 -19.36
CA ILE A 219 6.91 29.35 -20.65
C ILE A 219 6.40 28.42 -21.75
N LEU A 220 6.11 28.98 -22.93
CA LEU A 220 5.63 28.26 -24.13
C LEU A 220 4.45 27.30 -23.84
N PRO A 221 3.30 27.80 -23.34
CA PRO A 221 2.21 26.95 -22.84
C PRO A 221 1.67 25.96 -23.88
N GLU A 222 1.62 26.34 -25.16
CA GLU A 222 1.11 25.49 -26.25
C GLU A 222 2.10 24.42 -26.72
N ALA A 223 3.39 24.53 -26.38
CA ALA A 223 4.42 23.63 -26.89
C ALA A 223 4.25 22.19 -26.39
N SER A 224 4.55 21.22 -27.26
CA SER A 224 4.46 19.81 -26.92
C SER A 224 5.69 19.34 -26.12
N LEU A 225 5.46 18.47 -25.14
CA LEU A 225 6.51 17.91 -24.27
C LEU A 225 6.52 16.38 -24.35
N LEU A 226 7.68 15.77 -24.60
CA LEU A 226 7.91 14.32 -24.44
C LEU A 226 8.90 14.08 -23.31
N VAL A 227 8.41 13.63 -22.15
CA VAL A 227 9.20 13.46 -20.92
C VAL A 227 9.53 11.98 -20.71
N THR A 228 10.80 11.62 -20.51
CA THR A 228 11.17 10.26 -20.07
C THR A 228 11.50 10.22 -18.58
N ALA A 229 10.97 9.21 -17.88
CA ALA A 229 11.16 9.05 -16.43
C ALA A 229 11.12 7.58 -15.94
N ARG A 230 11.79 7.27 -14.83
CA ARG A 230 11.63 6.00 -14.10
C ARG A 230 10.31 5.91 -13.34
N THR A 231 9.66 4.75 -13.37
CA THR A 231 8.39 4.49 -12.66
C THR A 231 8.47 4.77 -11.15
N THR A 232 9.62 4.55 -10.53
CA THR A 232 9.90 4.83 -9.10
C THR A 232 9.77 6.31 -8.73
N ASP A 233 10.07 7.21 -9.67
CA ASP A 233 10.32 8.63 -9.38
C ASP A 233 9.21 9.54 -9.88
N LEU A 234 8.22 8.99 -10.59
CA LEU A 234 7.01 9.70 -11.07
C LEU A 234 6.28 10.46 -9.96
N LYS A 235 6.30 9.94 -8.71
CA LYS A 235 5.76 10.63 -7.51
C LYS A 235 6.23 12.09 -7.40
N LYS A 236 7.47 12.39 -7.83
CA LYS A 236 8.13 13.70 -7.74
C LYS A 236 7.78 14.63 -8.90
N LEU A 237 7.21 14.10 -9.99
CA LEU A 237 6.92 14.84 -11.23
C LEU A 237 5.45 15.20 -11.38
N ILE A 238 4.55 14.42 -10.78
CA ILE A 238 3.08 14.62 -10.84
C ILE A 238 2.62 16.05 -10.46
N PRO A 239 3.16 16.73 -9.41
CA PRO A 239 2.67 18.05 -9.01
C PRO A 239 2.87 19.17 -10.05
N SER A 240 3.74 18.96 -11.04
CA SER A 240 4.20 20.02 -11.95
C SER A 240 3.61 19.94 -13.36
N LEU A 241 2.73 18.97 -13.66
CA LEU A 241 2.33 18.65 -15.04
C LEU A 241 0.83 18.82 -15.28
N LYS A 242 0.47 19.78 -16.14
CA LYS A 242 -0.91 19.97 -16.63
C LYS A 242 -1.29 18.84 -17.58
N GLN A 243 -2.32 18.07 -17.19
CA GLN A 243 -3.01 17.04 -17.99
C GLN A 243 -2.10 16.14 -18.87
N PRO A 244 -1.06 15.48 -18.32
CA PRO A 244 -0.25 14.55 -19.09
C PRO A 244 -0.98 13.26 -19.51
N ARG A 245 -0.70 12.80 -20.73
CA ARG A 245 -0.90 11.40 -21.18
C ARG A 245 0.21 10.52 -20.62
N TRP A 246 -0.14 9.34 -20.10
CA TRP A 246 0.78 8.40 -19.47
C TRP A 246 0.99 7.17 -20.35
N VAL A 247 2.24 6.88 -20.69
CA VAL A 247 2.62 5.76 -21.55
C VAL A 247 3.70 4.94 -20.85
N GLU A 248 3.42 3.68 -20.53
CA GLU A 248 4.45 2.77 -20.02
C GLU A 248 5.15 2.07 -21.19
N VAL A 249 6.48 2.16 -21.21
CA VAL A 249 7.36 1.40 -22.09
C VAL A 249 7.58 0.02 -21.46
N LEU A 250 7.07 -1.02 -22.13
CA LEU A 250 7.01 -2.39 -21.62
C LEU A 250 8.16 -3.27 -22.13
N GLY A 251 9.04 -2.77 -22.99
CA GLY A 251 10.16 -3.50 -23.58
C GLY A 251 9.81 -4.21 -24.89
N PHE A 252 10.52 -5.29 -25.20
CA PHE A 252 10.33 -6.03 -26.46
C PHE A 252 9.21 -7.07 -26.38
N SER A 253 8.43 -7.18 -27.46
CA SER A 253 7.53 -8.32 -27.70
C SER A 253 8.30 -9.62 -27.99
N GLU A 254 7.61 -10.75 -28.15
CA GLU A 254 8.26 -12.00 -28.58
C GLU A 254 8.78 -11.95 -30.03
N SER A 255 8.09 -11.24 -30.92
CA SER A 255 8.57 -10.95 -32.29
C SER A 255 9.74 -9.97 -32.27
N GLY A 256 9.63 -8.88 -31.49
CA GLY A 256 10.69 -7.87 -31.34
C GLY A 256 11.98 -8.46 -30.79
N ARG A 257 11.92 -9.36 -29.80
CA ARG A 257 13.12 -10.10 -29.32
C ARG A 257 13.82 -10.86 -30.45
N LYS A 258 13.08 -11.53 -31.34
CA LYS A 258 13.66 -12.27 -32.48
C LYS A 258 14.26 -11.30 -33.50
N GLU A 259 13.52 -10.26 -33.87
CA GLU A 259 13.95 -9.19 -34.76
C GLU A 259 15.25 -8.52 -34.30
N TYR A 260 15.33 -8.14 -33.02
CA TYR A 260 16.51 -7.54 -32.42
C TYR A 260 17.75 -8.46 -32.52
N PHE A 261 17.56 -9.77 -32.30
CA PHE A 261 18.66 -10.73 -32.46
C PHE A 261 19.14 -10.83 -33.91
N TYR A 262 18.25 -10.90 -34.90
CA TYR A 262 18.65 -10.87 -36.32
C TYR A 262 19.26 -9.51 -36.74
N LYS A 263 18.84 -8.38 -36.15
CA LYS A 263 19.47 -7.06 -36.37
C LYS A 263 20.85 -6.92 -35.72
N TYR A 264 21.09 -7.57 -34.57
CA TYR A 264 22.37 -7.51 -33.85
C TYR A 264 23.43 -8.49 -34.39
N PHE A 265 23.01 -9.68 -34.79
CA PHE A 265 23.86 -10.72 -35.36
C PHE A 265 23.86 -10.63 -36.89
N THR A 266 24.92 -10.04 -37.46
CA THR A 266 25.17 -9.94 -38.91
C THR A 266 25.39 -11.30 -39.62
N ASP A 267 25.26 -12.39 -38.89
CA ASP A 267 25.36 -13.79 -39.34
C ASP A 267 24.12 -14.51 -38.81
N GLU A 268 23.24 -14.90 -39.73
CA GLU A 268 21.97 -15.54 -39.39
C GLU A 268 22.17 -16.87 -38.63
N SER A 269 23.30 -17.57 -38.85
CA SER A 269 23.61 -18.79 -38.11
C SER A 269 23.91 -18.51 -36.64
N GLN A 270 24.54 -17.37 -36.33
CA GLN A 270 24.76 -16.91 -34.95
C GLN A 270 23.45 -16.47 -34.30
N ALA A 271 22.61 -15.72 -35.04
CA ALA A 271 21.27 -15.33 -34.59
C ALA A 271 20.41 -16.56 -34.23
N ASN A 272 20.34 -17.54 -35.14
CA ASN A 272 19.59 -18.78 -34.96
C ASN A 272 20.13 -19.62 -33.78
N ARG A 273 21.46 -19.70 -33.60
CA ARG A 273 22.08 -20.37 -32.43
C ARG A 273 21.73 -19.65 -31.12
N ALA A 274 21.85 -18.32 -31.06
CA ALA A 274 21.54 -17.53 -29.88
C ALA A 274 20.05 -17.62 -29.50
N LEU A 275 19.14 -17.52 -30.48
CA LEU A 275 17.69 -17.71 -30.26
C LEU A 275 17.32 -19.14 -29.87
N THR A 276 18.09 -20.15 -30.28
CA THR A 276 17.90 -21.54 -29.82
C THR A 276 18.26 -21.70 -28.34
N LEU A 277 19.37 -21.10 -27.89
CA LEU A 277 19.73 -21.11 -26.45
C LEU A 277 18.68 -20.42 -25.58
N LEU A 278 18.12 -19.29 -26.04
CA LEU A 278 17.04 -18.61 -25.32
C LEU A 278 15.79 -19.46 -25.19
N LYS A 279 15.37 -20.16 -26.26
CA LYS A 279 14.21 -21.06 -26.22
C LYS A 279 14.39 -22.21 -25.21
N SER A 280 15.63 -22.65 -24.98
CA SER A 280 15.93 -23.69 -23.99
C SER A 280 15.96 -23.19 -22.54
N ASN A 281 15.91 -21.88 -22.29
CA ASN A 281 16.12 -21.29 -20.95
C ASN A 281 15.08 -20.17 -20.66
N PRO A 282 13.89 -20.53 -20.14
CA PRO A 282 12.77 -19.63 -19.83
C PRO A 282 13.15 -18.33 -19.09
N GLU A 283 14.04 -18.41 -18.11
CA GLU A 283 14.47 -17.31 -17.26
C GLU A 283 15.18 -16.23 -18.08
N LEU A 284 16.16 -16.66 -18.89
CA LEU A 284 16.94 -15.75 -19.73
C LEU A 284 16.10 -15.17 -20.88
N LEU A 285 15.19 -15.97 -21.46
CA LEU A 285 14.21 -15.49 -22.44
C LEU A 285 13.31 -14.39 -21.85
N THR A 286 12.87 -14.56 -20.60
CA THR A 286 12.02 -13.61 -19.88
C THR A 286 12.79 -12.32 -19.54
N LEU A 287 14.03 -12.44 -19.04
CA LEU A 287 14.95 -11.32 -18.82
C LEU A 287 15.21 -10.50 -20.11
N CYS A 288 15.31 -11.16 -21.27
CA CYS A 288 15.54 -10.50 -22.56
C CYS A 288 14.38 -9.60 -23.04
N LEU A 289 13.23 -9.56 -22.36
CA LEU A 289 12.19 -8.54 -22.58
C LEU A 289 12.75 -7.10 -22.39
N VAL A 290 13.75 -6.94 -21.52
CA VAL A 290 14.44 -5.66 -21.30
C VAL A 290 15.52 -5.47 -22.39
N PRO A 291 15.47 -4.40 -23.23
CA PRO A 291 16.43 -4.20 -24.31
C PRO A 291 17.90 -4.17 -23.87
N LEU A 292 18.21 -3.55 -22.72
CA LEU A 292 19.57 -3.58 -22.15
C LEU A 292 20.06 -5.01 -21.87
N VAL A 293 19.17 -5.89 -21.42
CA VAL A 293 19.50 -7.29 -21.10
C VAL A 293 19.62 -8.12 -22.38
N SER A 294 18.72 -7.93 -23.35
CA SER A 294 18.92 -8.46 -24.71
C SER A 294 20.28 -8.07 -25.30
N TRP A 295 20.71 -6.80 -25.14
CA TRP A 295 22.02 -6.34 -25.59
C TRP A 295 23.19 -7.01 -24.86
N LEU A 296 23.12 -7.15 -23.52
CA LEU A 296 24.14 -7.88 -22.74
C LEU A 296 24.26 -9.33 -23.21
N VAL A 297 23.12 -10.04 -23.31
CA VAL A 297 23.06 -11.45 -23.74
C VAL A 297 23.61 -11.64 -25.15
N CYS A 298 23.18 -10.81 -26.10
CA CYS A 298 23.73 -10.83 -27.45
C CYS A 298 25.25 -10.60 -27.48
N THR A 299 25.77 -9.72 -26.62
CA THR A 299 27.21 -9.39 -26.58
C THR A 299 28.02 -10.56 -26.03
N CYS A 300 27.67 -11.10 -24.86
CA CYS A 300 28.39 -12.23 -24.26
C CYS A 300 28.31 -13.49 -25.14
N LEU A 301 27.14 -13.81 -25.73
CA LEU A 301 27.01 -14.94 -26.66
C LEU A 301 27.88 -14.74 -27.91
N LYS A 302 27.95 -13.52 -28.46
CA LYS A 302 28.80 -13.17 -29.61
C LYS A 302 30.29 -13.21 -29.28
N GLU A 303 30.69 -13.23 -28.02
CA GLU A 303 32.08 -13.37 -27.59
C GLU A 303 32.45 -14.84 -27.39
N GLN A 304 31.62 -15.61 -26.67
CA GLN A 304 31.74 -17.08 -26.56
C GLN A 304 31.77 -17.76 -27.93
N MET A 305 30.91 -17.33 -28.88
CA MET A 305 30.90 -17.85 -30.25
C MET A 305 32.17 -17.54 -31.06
N LYS A 306 32.93 -16.48 -30.74
CA LYS A 306 34.25 -16.19 -31.37
C LYS A 306 35.35 -17.07 -30.76
N LEU A 307 35.27 -17.37 -29.47
CA LEU A 307 36.23 -18.21 -28.76
C LEU A 307 36.09 -19.70 -29.13
N GLY A 308 34.95 -20.10 -29.71
CA GLY A 308 34.68 -21.48 -30.12
C GLY A 308 34.27 -22.39 -28.96
N GLU A 309 33.91 -21.81 -27.83
CA GLU A 309 33.60 -22.53 -26.59
C GLU A 309 32.23 -23.20 -26.63
N ALA A 310 32.04 -24.21 -25.77
CA ALA A 310 30.72 -24.75 -25.48
C ALA A 310 29.90 -23.70 -24.73
N LEU A 311 28.69 -23.44 -25.20
CA LEU A 311 27.83 -22.39 -24.68
C LEU A 311 27.35 -22.78 -23.27
N PRO A 312 27.62 -21.98 -22.23
CA PRO A 312 27.52 -22.40 -20.82
C PRO A 312 26.07 -22.54 -20.34
N PRO A 313 25.82 -23.18 -19.17
CA PRO A 313 24.54 -23.07 -18.48
C PRO A 313 24.18 -21.58 -18.29
N THR A 314 22.96 -21.22 -18.68
CA THR A 314 22.61 -19.80 -18.86
C THR A 314 22.46 -19.04 -17.56
N PHE A 315 22.81 -17.76 -17.61
CA PHE A 315 22.62 -16.80 -16.53
C PHE A 315 21.13 -16.70 -16.14
N GLN A 316 20.84 -16.89 -14.86
CA GLN A 316 19.49 -16.78 -14.30
C GLN A 316 19.16 -15.37 -13.81
N THR A 317 20.14 -14.48 -13.64
CA THR A 317 19.93 -13.16 -13.02
C THR A 317 20.65 -12.03 -13.73
N THR A 318 20.20 -10.79 -13.50
CA THR A 318 20.78 -9.58 -14.10
C THR A 318 22.17 -9.32 -13.54
N THR A 319 22.40 -9.59 -12.24
CA THR A 319 23.73 -9.45 -11.62
C THR A 319 24.72 -10.43 -12.23
N ALA A 320 24.32 -11.67 -12.49
CA ALA A 320 25.19 -12.68 -13.10
C ALA A 320 25.62 -12.29 -14.53
N LEU A 321 24.70 -11.75 -15.33
CA LEU A 321 25.01 -11.20 -16.66
C LEU A 321 25.99 -10.02 -16.59
N CYS A 322 25.75 -9.07 -15.69
CA CYS A 322 26.64 -7.91 -15.52
C CYS A 322 28.04 -8.32 -15.04
N LEU A 323 28.14 -9.25 -14.09
CA LEU A 323 29.42 -9.80 -13.62
C LEU A 323 30.18 -10.51 -14.75
N HIS A 324 29.50 -11.33 -15.55
CA HIS A 324 30.14 -12.03 -16.66
C HIS A 324 30.63 -11.05 -17.73
N TYR A 325 29.77 -10.13 -18.19
CA TYR A 325 30.09 -9.12 -19.19
C TYR A 325 31.28 -8.22 -18.79
N LEU A 326 31.35 -7.82 -17.51
CA LEU A 326 32.37 -6.89 -17.03
C LEU A 326 33.68 -7.57 -16.62
N PHE A 327 33.66 -8.87 -16.31
CA PHE A 327 34.80 -9.53 -15.64
C PHE A 327 35.25 -10.88 -16.21
N GLN A 328 34.66 -11.43 -17.28
CA GLN A 328 35.14 -12.67 -17.91
C GLN A 328 36.62 -12.60 -18.29
N ASP A 329 37.02 -11.58 -19.06
CA ASP A 329 38.39 -11.39 -19.57
C ASP A 329 39.16 -10.26 -18.84
N PHE A 330 38.69 -9.81 -17.67
CA PHE A 330 39.23 -8.61 -17.03
C PHE A 330 40.56 -8.88 -16.29
N PRO A 331 41.62 -8.06 -16.49
CA PRO A 331 42.94 -8.25 -15.87
C PRO A 331 42.95 -7.84 -14.37
N ALA A 332 42.22 -8.59 -13.54
CA ALA A 332 41.90 -8.24 -12.16
C ALA A 332 43.11 -8.00 -11.21
N PRO A 333 44.16 -8.86 -11.17
CA PRO A 333 45.14 -8.83 -10.07
C PRO A 333 45.97 -7.54 -9.94
N HIS A 334 46.01 -6.70 -10.98
CA HIS A 334 46.82 -5.48 -11.00
C HIS A 334 45.99 -4.18 -11.01
N LEU A 335 44.65 -4.27 -11.10
CA LEU A 335 43.76 -3.10 -11.10
C LEU A 335 42.74 -3.08 -9.96
N GLY A 336 42.72 -4.08 -9.07
CA GLY A 336 41.74 -4.19 -7.98
C GLY A 336 41.56 -2.93 -7.11
N THR A 337 42.63 -2.18 -6.81
CA THR A 337 42.53 -0.90 -6.09
C THR A 337 41.83 0.18 -6.91
N GLN A 338 42.26 0.40 -8.15
CA GLN A 338 41.64 1.36 -9.07
C GLN A 338 40.21 0.98 -9.46
N LEU A 339 39.86 -0.30 -9.35
CA LEU A 339 38.49 -0.77 -9.50
C LEU A 339 37.64 -0.46 -8.26
N ARG A 340 38.18 -0.55 -7.02
CA ARG A 340 37.50 -0.08 -5.80
C ARG A 340 37.26 1.43 -5.86
N ASP A 341 38.28 2.19 -6.27
CA ASP A 341 38.19 3.63 -6.51
C ASP A 341 37.05 3.96 -7.51
N PHE A 342 36.93 3.19 -8.59
CA PHE A 342 35.88 3.37 -9.60
C PHE A 342 34.47 3.01 -9.08
N CYS A 343 34.37 1.97 -8.24
CA CYS A 343 33.12 1.64 -7.54
C CYS A 343 32.72 2.74 -6.54
N SER A 344 33.71 3.34 -5.86
CA SER A 344 33.51 4.46 -4.92
C SER A 344 32.98 5.71 -5.62
N LEU A 345 33.54 6.06 -6.79
CA LEU A 345 33.03 7.13 -7.65
C LEU A 345 31.56 6.88 -8.03
N ALA A 346 31.22 5.65 -8.41
CA ALA A 346 29.86 5.28 -8.78
C ALA A 346 28.88 5.40 -7.59
N ALA A 347 29.27 4.94 -6.40
CA ALA A 347 28.49 5.04 -5.18
C ALA A 347 28.26 6.50 -4.73
N GLU A 348 29.32 7.34 -4.70
CA GLU A 348 29.17 8.77 -4.44
C GLU A 348 28.23 9.43 -5.46
N GLY A 349 28.33 9.04 -6.74
CA GLY A 349 27.43 9.50 -7.79
C GLY A 349 25.95 9.12 -7.55
N ILE A 350 25.67 7.90 -7.07
CA ILE A 350 24.30 7.50 -6.72
C ILE A 350 23.78 8.30 -5.51
N TRP A 351 24.56 8.39 -4.43
CA TRP A 351 24.18 9.13 -3.22
C TRP A 351 23.89 10.62 -3.51
N GLN A 352 24.71 11.25 -4.34
CA GLN A 352 24.54 12.67 -4.71
C GLN A 352 23.53 12.89 -5.86
N ARG A 353 23.01 11.83 -6.49
CA ARG A 353 22.29 11.84 -7.79
C ARG A 353 23.03 12.69 -8.84
N LYS A 354 24.26 12.25 -9.13
CA LYS A 354 25.20 12.81 -10.10
C LYS A 354 25.58 11.72 -11.11
N THR A 355 25.22 11.93 -12.38
CA THR A 355 25.46 10.97 -13.48
C THR A 355 26.48 11.47 -14.51
N VAL A 356 27.02 12.69 -14.33
CA VAL A 356 28.19 13.24 -15.06
C VAL A 356 29.32 13.58 -14.10
N PHE A 357 30.53 13.15 -14.44
CA PHE A 357 31.74 13.27 -13.63
C PHE A 357 32.79 14.10 -14.37
N SER A 358 33.32 15.13 -13.72
CA SER A 358 34.40 15.95 -14.26
C SER A 358 35.76 15.25 -14.14
N ALA A 359 36.75 15.70 -14.89
CA ALA A 359 38.15 15.33 -14.64
C ALA A 359 38.64 15.64 -13.20
N GLY A 360 37.96 16.53 -12.45
CA GLY A 360 38.22 16.76 -11.03
C GLY A 360 37.71 15.63 -10.13
N ASP A 361 36.52 15.10 -10.43
CA ASP A 361 35.91 13.96 -9.70
C ASP A 361 36.76 12.68 -9.87
N LEU A 362 37.23 12.43 -11.09
CA LEU A 362 38.13 11.31 -11.38
C LEU A 362 39.46 11.42 -10.62
N ARG A 363 40.01 12.64 -10.47
CA ARG A 363 41.21 12.90 -9.66
C ARG A 363 40.96 12.75 -8.16
N LYS A 364 39.78 13.14 -7.66
CA LYS A 364 39.36 12.93 -6.26
C LYS A 364 39.40 11.45 -5.90
N HIS A 365 38.86 10.60 -6.78
CA HIS A 365 38.90 9.14 -6.68
C HIS A 365 40.19 8.52 -7.25
N ARG A 366 41.27 9.31 -7.45
CA ARG A 366 42.61 8.81 -7.83
C ARG A 366 42.67 7.94 -9.10
N LEU A 367 41.69 8.07 -10.01
CA LEU A 367 41.55 7.20 -11.18
C LEU A 367 42.57 7.56 -12.27
N ASN A 368 43.36 6.56 -12.69
CA ASN A 368 44.35 6.70 -13.74
C ASN A 368 43.75 6.57 -15.15
N GLY A 369 44.52 6.98 -16.17
CA GLY A 369 44.08 6.89 -17.57
C GLY A 369 43.88 5.48 -18.11
N ALA A 370 44.47 4.45 -17.49
CA ALA A 370 44.36 3.07 -17.95
C ALA A 370 43.00 2.45 -17.61
N ILE A 371 42.53 2.56 -16.36
CA ILE A 371 41.21 2.05 -15.95
C ILE A 371 40.08 2.77 -16.70
N ILE A 372 40.21 4.08 -16.92
CA ILE A 372 39.28 4.86 -17.76
C ILE A 372 39.30 4.38 -19.22
N THR A 373 40.49 4.14 -19.80
CA THR A 373 40.62 3.64 -21.18
C THR A 373 40.04 2.23 -21.35
N ILE A 374 40.13 1.37 -20.33
CA ILE A 374 39.49 0.05 -20.33
C ILE A 374 37.97 0.22 -20.39
N PHE A 375 37.37 0.99 -19.47
CA PHE A 375 35.90 1.16 -19.44
C PHE A 375 35.32 1.98 -20.61
N LEU A 376 36.10 2.83 -21.25
CA LEU A 376 35.74 3.44 -22.55
C LEU A 376 35.71 2.40 -23.68
N LYS A 377 36.72 1.51 -23.76
CA LYS A 377 36.77 0.43 -24.76
C LYS A 377 35.68 -0.62 -24.55
N MET A 378 35.35 -0.91 -23.29
CA MET A 378 34.28 -1.84 -22.90
C MET A 378 32.87 -1.24 -22.99
N GLY A 379 32.68 -0.01 -23.48
CA GLY A 379 31.33 0.57 -23.60
C GLY A 379 30.60 0.79 -22.27
N VAL A 380 31.33 0.91 -21.16
CA VAL A 380 30.80 1.21 -19.83
C VAL A 380 30.76 2.71 -19.59
N LEU A 381 31.81 3.42 -20.00
CA LEU A 381 31.92 4.88 -19.91
C LEU A 381 31.74 5.52 -21.29
N HIS A 382 31.13 6.70 -21.28
CA HIS A 382 31.15 7.69 -22.35
C HIS A 382 32.05 8.86 -21.94
N LYS A 383 32.72 9.48 -22.91
CA LYS A 383 33.40 10.77 -22.75
C LYS A 383 32.69 11.80 -23.62
N HIS A 384 32.27 12.91 -23.03
CA HIS A 384 31.55 13.95 -23.76
C HIS A 384 32.48 14.70 -24.74
N PRO A 385 32.02 15.12 -25.94
CA PRO A 385 32.89 15.76 -26.93
C PRO A 385 33.37 17.16 -26.51
N ASN A 386 32.44 17.98 -26.01
CA ASN A 386 32.65 19.41 -25.77
C ASN A 386 33.20 19.73 -24.36
N SER A 387 33.39 18.71 -23.51
CA SER A 387 33.80 18.89 -22.12
C SER A 387 34.76 17.79 -21.66
N LEU A 388 35.63 18.09 -20.68
CA LEU A 388 36.46 17.08 -20.01
C LEU A 388 35.66 16.34 -18.92
N SER A 389 34.47 15.86 -19.31
CA SER A 389 33.53 15.12 -18.46
C SER A 389 33.19 13.75 -19.05
N TYR A 390 32.76 12.86 -18.16
CA TYR A 390 32.52 11.45 -18.41
C TYR A 390 31.20 11.05 -17.76
N SER A 391 30.49 10.10 -18.34
CA SER A 391 29.27 9.52 -17.75
C SER A 391 29.24 8.03 -18.01
N PHE A 392 28.49 7.27 -17.22
CA PHE A 392 28.18 5.88 -17.58
C PHE A 392 27.28 5.88 -18.82
N ILE A 393 27.51 4.94 -19.74
CA ILE A 393 26.70 4.84 -20.98
C ILE A 393 25.23 4.55 -20.66
N HIS A 394 24.98 3.80 -19.59
CA HIS A 394 23.64 3.63 -19.01
C HIS A 394 23.73 3.61 -17.48
N LEU A 395 22.80 4.29 -16.81
CA LEU A 395 22.78 4.48 -15.34
C LEU A 395 22.84 3.14 -14.56
N CYS A 396 22.27 2.07 -15.12
CA CYS A 396 22.36 0.71 -14.55
C CYS A 396 23.80 0.22 -14.27
N PHE A 397 24.80 0.66 -15.06
CA PHE A 397 26.20 0.33 -14.77
C PHE A 397 26.71 1.09 -13.54
N GLN A 398 26.39 2.37 -13.41
CA GLN A 398 26.71 3.14 -12.20
C GLN A 398 26.02 2.53 -10.97
N GLU A 399 24.77 2.10 -11.10
CA GLU A 399 24.01 1.44 -10.03
C GLU A 399 24.61 0.08 -9.63
N PHE A 400 25.18 -0.67 -10.58
CA PHE A 400 25.91 -1.92 -10.36
C PHE A 400 27.28 -1.70 -9.70
N PHE A 401 28.11 -0.77 -10.20
CA PHE A 401 29.40 -0.44 -9.58
C PHE A 401 29.22 0.19 -8.18
N ALA A 402 28.15 0.95 -7.95
CA ALA A 402 27.76 1.40 -6.62
C ALA A 402 27.42 0.21 -5.69
N ALA A 403 26.66 -0.78 -6.18
CA ALA A 403 26.35 -1.99 -5.41
C ALA A 403 27.62 -2.78 -5.04
N ILE A 404 28.61 -2.87 -5.94
CA ILE A 404 29.93 -3.43 -5.63
C ILE A 404 30.64 -2.64 -4.52
N SER A 405 30.59 -1.30 -4.54
CA SER A 405 31.16 -0.50 -3.45
C SER A 405 30.51 -0.83 -2.09
N TYR A 406 29.18 -0.87 -2.03
CA TYR A 406 28.45 -1.22 -0.80
C TYR A 406 28.68 -2.66 -0.35
N ALA A 407 28.87 -3.60 -1.29
CA ALA A 407 29.27 -4.97 -1.01
C ALA A 407 30.71 -5.06 -0.45
N LEU A 408 31.60 -4.12 -0.77
CA LEU A 408 33.02 -4.14 -0.39
C LEU A 408 33.40 -3.34 0.86
N ARG A 409 32.57 -2.41 1.37
CA ARG A 409 32.92 -1.59 2.56
C ARG A 409 33.19 -2.44 3.81
N ASP A 410 34.39 -2.41 4.38
CA ASP A 410 34.72 -3.22 5.56
C ASP A 410 34.41 -2.51 6.89
N LYS A 411 34.26 -3.30 7.97
CA LYS A 411 33.84 -2.79 9.30
C LYS A 411 34.91 -1.97 10.03
N GLU A 412 36.09 -1.80 9.44
CA GLU A 412 37.21 -1.08 10.02
C GLU A 412 37.22 0.42 9.69
N GLU A 413 36.52 0.86 8.63
CA GLU A 413 36.32 2.28 8.34
C GLU A 413 35.26 2.90 9.28
N ARG A 414 35.65 3.08 10.55
CA ARG A 414 34.89 3.80 11.58
C ARG A 414 34.75 5.29 11.28
N SER A 415 33.92 5.59 10.29
CA SER A 415 33.20 6.87 10.20
C SER A 415 32.21 7.02 11.37
N LYS A 416 31.72 8.23 11.62
CA LYS A 416 31.19 8.65 12.94
C LYS A 416 29.73 8.27 13.23
N SER A 417 29.28 7.07 12.85
CA SER A 417 27.99 6.50 13.26
C SER A 417 28.20 5.28 14.19
N PRO A 418 27.44 5.13 15.30
CA PRO A 418 27.54 3.94 16.15
C PRO A 418 27.15 2.65 15.41
N ASP A 419 26.20 2.77 14.50
CA ASP A 419 25.60 1.65 13.76
C ASP A 419 26.36 1.38 12.45
N GLY A 420 26.64 0.11 12.19
CA GLY A 420 27.43 -0.36 11.03
C GLY A 420 26.71 -0.28 9.68
N LEU A 421 25.77 0.65 9.51
CA LEU A 421 24.82 0.74 8.40
C LEU A 421 25.00 1.99 7.51
N GLY A 422 26.08 2.76 7.65
CA GLY A 422 26.25 4.06 6.96
C GLY A 422 25.99 4.04 5.44
N GLY A 423 26.34 2.96 4.73
CA GLY A 423 26.04 2.83 3.30
C GLY A 423 24.55 2.65 2.96
N ILE A 424 23.74 2.12 3.89
CA ILE A 424 22.28 2.00 3.74
C ILE A 424 21.61 3.37 4.00
N ALA A 425 22.16 4.20 4.90
CA ALA A 425 21.71 5.57 5.09
C ALA A 425 21.87 6.41 3.81
N GLU A 426 23.02 6.30 3.12
CA GLU A 426 23.23 6.93 1.80
C GLU A 426 22.20 6.48 0.75
N LEU A 427 21.87 5.19 0.72
CA LEU A 427 20.86 4.63 -0.20
C LEU A 427 19.43 5.09 0.15
N LEU A 428 19.12 5.27 1.44
CA LEU A 428 17.86 5.85 1.91
C LEU A 428 17.73 7.32 1.53
N GLU A 429 18.81 8.11 1.59
CA GLU A 429 18.83 9.49 1.09
C GLU A 429 18.73 9.55 -0.44
N ALA A 430 19.39 8.64 -1.15
CA ALA A 430 19.39 8.57 -2.62
C ALA A 430 17.99 8.25 -3.17
N TYR A 431 17.34 7.19 -2.66
CA TYR A 431 16.12 6.63 -3.23
C TYR A 431 14.83 6.91 -2.42
N GLY A 432 14.95 7.07 -1.10
CA GLY A 432 13.82 7.22 -0.18
C GLY A 432 13.25 5.88 0.34
N ARG A 433 12.84 5.84 1.62
CA ARG A 433 12.35 4.65 2.35
C ARG A 433 11.40 3.76 1.52
N HIS A 434 10.39 4.34 0.88
CA HIS A 434 9.36 3.60 0.15
C HIS A 434 9.81 2.99 -1.20
N ASN A 435 10.94 3.43 -1.75
CA ASN A 435 11.40 3.02 -3.08
C ASN A 435 12.64 2.10 -3.05
N LEU A 436 13.23 1.86 -1.88
CA LEU A 436 14.59 1.29 -1.76
C LEU A 436 14.75 -0.09 -2.42
N PHE A 437 13.85 -1.05 -2.18
CA PHE A 437 13.90 -2.37 -2.86
C PHE A 437 13.52 -2.29 -4.36
N GLY A 438 12.89 -1.19 -4.78
CA GLY A 438 12.68 -0.87 -6.19
C GLY A 438 13.96 -0.44 -6.92
N ALA A 439 14.99 0.00 -6.18
CA ALA A 439 16.23 0.52 -6.75
C ALA A 439 17.14 -0.61 -7.30
N PRO A 440 17.64 -0.49 -8.56
CA PRO A 440 18.58 -1.45 -9.13
C PRO A 440 19.82 -1.72 -8.26
N THR A 441 20.37 -0.70 -7.57
CA THR A 441 21.51 -0.88 -6.64
C THR A 441 21.24 -1.92 -5.55
N MET A 442 20.01 -2.00 -5.01
CA MET A 442 19.66 -2.99 -4.00
C MET A 442 19.55 -4.41 -4.57
N ARG A 443 18.99 -4.54 -5.79
CA ARG A 443 18.90 -5.83 -6.49
C ARG A 443 20.29 -6.38 -6.82
N PHE A 444 21.16 -5.52 -7.34
CA PHE A 444 22.57 -5.87 -7.55
C PHE A 444 23.29 -6.20 -6.24
N LEU A 445 23.05 -5.47 -5.15
CA LEU A 445 23.68 -5.78 -3.84
C LEU A 445 23.30 -7.18 -3.35
N PHE A 446 22.03 -7.58 -3.45
CA PHE A 446 21.58 -8.94 -3.12
C PHE A 446 22.19 -9.98 -4.05
N GLY A 447 22.27 -9.73 -5.36
CA GLY A 447 22.91 -10.64 -6.32
C GLY A 447 24.43 -10.77 -6.17
N LEU A 448 25.12 -9.72 -5.71
CA LEU A 448 26.55 -9.76 -5.38
C LEU A 448 26.80 -10.57 -4.08
N LEU A 449 25.82 -10.60 -3.18
CA LEU A 449 25.79 -11.45 -1.98
C LEU A 449 25.16 -12.84 -2.25
N SER A 450 25.08 -13.27 -3.51
CA SER A 450 24.86 -14.66 -3.90
C SER A 450 26.14 -15.50 -3.76
N ASN A 451 26.00 -16.82 -3.66
CA ASN A 451 27.14 -17.75 -3.61
C ASN A 451 28.08 -17.62 -4.81
N GLN A 452 27.55 -17.38 -6.02
CA GLN A 452 28.36 -17.19 -7.23
C GLN A 452 28.89 -15.76 -7.34
N GLY A 453 28.04 -14.76 -7.10
CA GLY A 453 28.43 -13.35 -7.17
C GLY A 453 29.53 -13.01 -6.18
N SER A 454 29.45 -13.54 -4.96
CA SER A 454 30.48 -13.34 -3.95
C SER A 454 31.82 -13.92 -4.40
N ARG A 455 31.87 -15.18 -4.84
CA ARG A 455 33.11 -15.81 -5.35
C ARG A 455 33.75 -15.01 -6.49
N THR A 456 32.94 -14.51 -7.44
CA THR A 456 33.44 -13.68 -8.54
C THR A 456 34.03 -12.37 -8.02
N VAL A 457 33.35 -11.65 -7.12
CA VAL A 457 33.85 -10.39 -6.53
C VAL A 457 35.09 -10.63 -5.64
N GLU A 458 35.11 -11.65 -4.79
CA GLU A 458 36.25 -12.02 -3.95
C GLU A 458 37.51 -12.30 -4.78
N ASN A 459 37.36 -13.00 -5.91
CA ASN A 459 38.45 -13.26 -6.85
C ASN A 459 38.96 -11.98 -7.55
N ILE A 460 38.05 -11.08 -7.96
CA ILE A 460 38.42 -9.83 -8.66
C ILE A 460 39.13 -8.83 -7.72
N PHE A 461 38.61 -8.69 -6.50
CA PHE A 461 39.03 -7.67 -5.54
C PHE A 461 40.00 -8.17 -4.46
N THR A 462 40.39 -9.45 -4.54
CA THR A 462 41.32 -10.16 -3.64
C THR A 462 41.02 -9.92 -2.16
N CYS A 463 39.75 -10.11 -1.77
CA CYS A 463 39.25 -9.95 -0.40
C CYS A 463 38.18 -10.98 -0.08
N ARG A 464 37.66 -10.98 1.15
CA ARG A 464 36.51 -11.81 1.54
C ARG A 464 35.28 -10.95 1.81
N LEU A 465 34.12 -11.42 1.35
CA LEU A 465 32.83 -10.79 1.60
C LEU A 465 32.20 -11.41 2.84
N SER A 466 31.86 -10.58 3.83
CA SER A 466 31.18 -11.06 5.03
C SER A 466 29.75 -11.47 4.71
N GLN A 467 29.48 -12.78 4.68
CA GLN A 467 28.14 -13.35 4.50
C GLN A 467 27.12 -12.86 5.54
N LYS A 468 27.60 -12.35 6.69
CA LYS A 468 26.73 -11.68 7.68
C LYS A 468 26.02 -10.45 7.10
N ARG A 469 26.58 -9.75 6.09
CA ARG A 469 25.90 -8.61 5.43
C ARG A 469 24.53 -8.97 4.88
N LYS A 470 24.36 -10.19 4.36
CA LYS A 470 23.09 -10.66 3.80
C LYS A 470 21.98 -10.70 4.86
N TRP A 471 22.35 -11.16 6.06
CA TRP A 471 21.49 -11.16 7.25
C TRP A 471 21.33 -9.77 7.88
N GLU A 472 22.37 -8.93 7.86
CA GLU A 472 22.29 -7.54 8.33
C GLU A 472 21.35 -6.69 7.43
N LEU A 473 21.32 -6.95 6.12
CA LEU A 473 20.34 -6.37 5.18
C LEU A 473 18.91 -6.89 5.41
N LEU A 474 18.73 -8.18 5.71
CA LEU A 474 17.42 -8.76 6.02
C LEU A 474 16.85 -8.20 7.34
N TRP A 475 17.64 -8.24 8.41
CA TRP A 475 17.26 -7.70 9.72
C TRP A 475 16.90 -6.20 9.62
N TRP A 476 17.65 -5.45 8.82
CA TRP A 476 17.32 -4.04 8.54
C TRP A 476 16.00 -3.89 7.75
N ALA A 477 15.76 -4.76 6.76
CA ALA A 477 14.51 -4.79 6.00
C ALA A 477 13.30 -5.11 6.89
N GLU A 478 13.46 -5.97 7.89
CA GLU A 478 12.44 -6.29 8.90
C GLU A 478 12.19 -5.13 9.86
N ALA A 479 13.25 -4.45 10.31
CA ALA A 479 13.17 -3.39 11.32
C ALA A 479 12.61 -2.04 10.81
N GLU A 480 12.92 -1.64 9.57
CA GLU A 480 12.52 -0.33 9.01
C GLU A 480 11.29 -0.40 8.08
N SER A 481 10.74 -1.59 7.84
CA SER A 481 9.51 -1.79 7.07
C SER A 481 8.26 -1.53 7.90
N PRO A 482 7.26 -0.78 7.37
CA PRO A 482 5.89 -0.84 7.88
C PRO A 482 5.34 -2.28 7.77
N PRO A 483 4.42 -2.69 8.67
CA PRO A 483 3.85 -4.03 8.65
C PRO A 483 3.20 -4.33 7.28
N GLY A 484 3.75 -5.34 6.59
CA GLY A 484 3.33 -5.79 5.25
C GLY A 484 4.30 -5.49 4.10
N GLN A 485 5.33 -4.64 4.25
CA GLN A 485 6.24 -4.32 3.14
C GLN A 485 7.22 -5.47 2.79
N LEU A 486 7.50 -6.38 3.72
CA LEU A 486 8.40 -7.54 3.58
C LEU A 486 7.94 -8.59 2.54
N HIS A 487 6.77 -8.40 1.91
CA HIS A 487 6.18 -9.31 0.93
C HIS A 487 5.87 -8.60 -0.41
N SER A 488 6.49 -7.44 -0.64
CA SER A 488 6.42 -6.69 -1.90
C SER A 488 7.17 -7.38 -3.05
N LEU A 489 6.69 -7.23 -4.29
CA LEU A 489 7.36 -7.78 -5.49
C LEU A 489 8.79 -7.26 -5.64
N GLU A 490 9.03 -6.01 -5.29
CA GLU A 490 10.35 -5.39 -5.28
C GLU A 490 11.32 -6.12 -4.36
N PHE A 491 10.86 -6.53 -3.18
CA PHE A 491 11.67 -7.32 -2.23
C PHE A 491 11.87 -8.76 -2.70
N LEU A 492 10.84 -9.41 -3.24
CA LEU A 492 10.97 -10.74 -3.85
C LEU A 492 11.98 -10.74 -5.02
N HIS A 493 12.08 -9.65 -5.79
CA HIS A 493 13.09 -9.49 -6.84
C HIS A 493 14.52 -9.42 -6.27
N CYS A 494 14.71 -8.76 -5.12
CA CYS A 494 15.99 -8.82 -4.41
C CYS A 494 16.31 -10.24 -3.93
N LEU A 495 15.34 -11.00 -3.40
CA LEU A 495 15.56 -12.40 -3.03
C LEU A 495 15.92 -13.27 -4.25
N TYR A 496 15.22 -13.08 -5.38
CA TYR A 496 15.49 -13.78 -6.64
C TYR A 496 16.94 -13.58 -7.13
N GLU A 497 17.47 -12.36 -7.10
CA GLU A 497 18.85 -12.11 -7.52
C GLU A 497 19.89 -12.87 -6.65
N THR A 498 19.55 -13.30 -5.42
CA THR A 498 20.48 -14.07 -4.57
C THR A 498 20.71 -15.53 -5.00
N GLN A 499 19.75 -16.15 -5.69
CA GLN A 499 19.75 -17.59 -6.08
C GLN A 499 20.29 -18.53 -4.98
N ASP A 500 19.86 -18.34 -3.73
CA ASP A 500 20.38 -19.06 -2.56
C ASP A 500 19.25 -19.77 -1.81
N GLU A 501 19.06 -21.06 -2.11
CA GLU A 501 17.94 -21.85 -1.62
C GLU A 501 17.91 -21.99 -0.09
N GLU A 502 19.06 -22.08 0.58
CA GLU A 502 19.11 -22.18 2.05
C GLU A 502 18.65 -20.87 2.70
N PHE A 503 19.10 -19.74 2.17
CA PHE A 503 18.64 -18.42 2.60
C PHE A 503 17.14 -18.22 2.32
N LEU A 504 16.66 -18.56 1.11
CA LEU A 504 15.23 -18.42 0.80
C LEU A 504 14.35 -19.36 1.65
N MET A 505 14.76 -20.59 1.96
CA MET A 505 14.00 -21.46 2.87
C MET A 505 13.83 -20.83 4.26
N GLN A 506 14.84 -20.14 4.77
CA GLN A 506 14.77 -19.47 6.07
C GLN A 506 13.92 -18.19 6.02
N VAL A 507 14.11 -17.34 5.00
CA VAL A 507 13.34 -16.09 4.81
C VAL A 507 11.86 -16.36 4.52
N MET A 508 11.56 -17.37 3.71
CA MET A 508 10.19 -17.68 3.28
C MET A 508 9.44 -18.62 4.25
N ALA A 509 10.07 -19.10 5.33
CA ALA A 509 9.42 -19.96 6.33
C ALA A 509 8.29 -19.23 7.11
N SER A 510 8.45 -17.92 7.34
CA SER A 510 7.51 -17.05 8.08
C SER A 510 6.31 -16.59 7.26
N PHE A 511 6.22 -16.99 5.98
CA PHE A 511 5.31 -16.47 4.98
C PHE A 511 3.94 -17.18 5.02
N GLN A 512 2.96 -16.58 5.72
CA GLN A 512 1.74 -17.29 6.13
C GLN A 512 0.51 -17.18 5.20
N GLY A 513 0.52 -16.32 4.17
CA GLY A 513 -0.59 -16.26 3.21
C GLY A 513 -0.45 -15.14 2.17
N THR A 514 -0.81 -15.42 0.92
CA THR A 514 -0.46 -14.56 -0.21
C THR A 514 -1.66 -14.03 -0.99
N LYS A 515 -1.81 -12.71 -0.95
CA LYS A 515 -2.42 -11.91 -2.01
C LYS A 515 -1.31 -11.10 -2.66
N ILE A 516 -0.90 -11.47 -3.86
CA ILE A 516 0.14 -10.74 -4.62
C ILE A 516 -0.42 -10.37 -5.99
N CYS A 517 -0.22 -9.12 -6.37
CA CYS A 517 -0.57 -8.61 -7.69
C CYS A 517 0.63 -8.82 -8.63
N VAL A 518 0.44 -9.53 -9.74
CA VAL A 518 1.50 -9.96 -10.67
C VAL A 518 1.05 -9.63 -12.09
N GLN A 519 1.77 -8.75 -12.79
CA GLN A 519 1.25 -8.12 -14.02
C GLN A 519 2.19 -8.26 -15.23
N THR A 520 3.32 -8.96 -15.08
CA THR A 520 4.30 -9.23 -16.13
C THR A 520 4.97 -10.60 -15.96
N ASP A 521 5.56 -11.15 -17.03
CA ASP A 521 6.33 -12.40 -16.97
C ASP A 521 7.49 -12.34 -15.97
N MET A 522 8.20 -11.21 -15.88
CA MET A 522 9.29 -11.00 -14.92
C MET A 522 8.81 -11.08 -13.46
N GLU A 523 7.66 -10.50 -13.16
CA GLU A 523 7.08 -10.54 -11.82
C GLU A 523 6.57 -11.94 -11.48
N LEU A 524 5.99 -12.67 -12.46
CA LEU A 524 5.58 -14.06 -12.23
C LEU A 524 6.78 -15.00 -12.07
N LEU A 525 7.85 -14.82 -12.84
CA LEU A 525 9.09 -15.59 -12.70
C LEU A 525 9.70 -15.42 -11.31
N VAL A 526 9.87 -14.18 -10.86
CA VAL A 526 10.37 -13.84 -9.51
C VAL A 526 9.50 -14.45 -8.42
N PHE A 527 8.17 -14.31 -8.53
CA PHE A 527 7.24 -14.89 -7.58
C PHE A 527 7.29 -16.43 -7.56
N THR A 528 7.29 -17.06 -8.73
CA THR A 528 7.32 -18.52 -8.91
C THR A 528 8.62 -19.14 -8.40
N PHE A 529 9.73 -18.41 -8.46
CA PHE A 529 10.96 -18.81 -7.79
C PHE A 529 10.80 -18.76 -6.27
N CYS A 530 10.36 -17.63 -5.70
CA CYS A 530 10.30 -17.46 -4.24
C CYS A 530 9.27 -18.39 -3.57
N ILE A 531 8.14 -18.68 -4.23
CA ILE A 531 7.06 -19.51 -3.64
C ILE A 531 7.47 -20.98 -3.45
N LYS A 532 8.50 -21.48 -4.16
CA LYS A 532 9.07 -22.83 -3.99
C LYS A 532 9.56 -23.10 -2.57
N PHE A 533 10.03 -22.06 -1.89
CA PHE A 533 10.64 -22.14 -0.56
C PHE A 533 9.64 -21.91 0.58
N CYS A 534 8.34 -21.79 0.26
CA CYS A 534 7.28 -21.53 1.23
C CYS A 534 6.63 -22.84 1.72
N SER A 535 6.89 -23.24 2.97
CA SER A 535 6.34 -24.45 3.57
C SER A 535 4.90 -24.30 4.13
N HIS A 536 4.43 -23.08 4.38
CA HIS A 536 3.18 -22.81 5.10
C HIS A 536 2.04 -22.22 4.27
N VAL A 537 2.26 -21.90 2.99
CA VAL A 537 1.25 -21.23 2.14
C VAL A 537 0.15 -22.22 1.71
N LYS A 538 -1.01 -22.10 2.36
CA LYS A 538 -2.23 -22.89 2.03
C LYS A 538 -3.11 -22.23 0.97
N ARG A 539 -3.09 -20.89 0.86
CA ARG A 539 -3.87 -20.09 -0.09
C ARG A 539 -2.98 -19.09 -0.82
N LEU A 540 -3.07 -19.09 -2.15
CA LEU A 540 -2.41 -18.15 -3.05
C LEU A 540 -3.46 -17.44 -3.93
N GLN A 541 -3.46 -16.10 -3.92
CA GLN A 541 -4.20 -15.26 -4.84
C GLN A 541 -3.23 -14.45 -5.71
N LEU A 542 -3.29 -14.66 -7.02
CA LEU A 542 -2.56 -13.90 -8.04
C LEU A 542 -3.51 -12.92 -8.73
N ASN A 543 -3.36 -11.64 -8.43
CA ASN A 543 -4.28 -10.53 -8.80
C ASN A 543 -5.67 -10.55 -8.11
N GLU A 544 -6.34 -9.41 -8.15
CA GLU A 544 -7.72 -9.27 -7.66
C GLU A 544 -8.72 -9.75 -8.72
N SER A 545 -9.67 -10.59 -8.29
CA SER A 545 -10.89 -10.83 -9.07
C SER A 545 -11.61 -9.51 -9.38
N ARG A 546 -12.27 -9.40 -10.55
CA ARG A 546 -13.09 -8.23 -10.90
C ARG A 546 -14.43 -8.22 -10.16
N GLN A 547 -14.38 -8.22 -8.84
CA GLN A 547 -15.54 -8.01 -7.97
C GLN A 547 -15.51 -6.58 -7.43
N LYS A 548 -16.47 -5.76 -7.87
CA LYS A 548 -16.61 -4.35 -7.44
C LYS A 548 -16.87 -4.27 -5.93
N GLY A 549 -15.86 -3.91 -5.13
CA GLY A 549 -16.13 -3.63 -3.70
C GLY A 549 -14.99 -3.73 -2.68
N GLN A 550 -13.72 -3.88 -3.05
CA GLN A 550 -12.62 -3.71 -2.09
C GLN A 550 -11.62 -2.65 -2.56
N VAL A 551 -11.10 -1.88 -1.60
CA VAL A 551 -9.99 -0.95 -1.79
C VAL A 551 -9.04 -1.16 -0.62
N TRP A 552 -7.86 -1.73 -0.88
CA TRP A 552 -6.75 -1.71 0.06
C TRP A 552 -5.57 -0.96 -0.59
N ARG A 553 -5.22 0.19 -0.03
CA ARG A 553 -4.08 1.00 -0.49
C ARG A 553 -2.89 0.79 0.45
N PRO A 554 -1.76 0.24 -0.02
CA PRO A 554 -0.47 0.74 0.46
C PRO A 554 -0.28 2.19 -0.06
N PRO A 555 0.57 3.03 0.57
CA PRO A 555 0.94 4.36 0.06
C PRO A 555 1.91 4.32 -1.15
N GLY A 556 1.71 3.34 -2.05
CA GLY A 556 2.39 3.21 -3.33
C GLY A 556 1.61 3.86 -4.47
N ILE A 557 2.29 4.27 -5.54
CA ILE A 557 1.62 4.53 -6.82
C ILE A 557 1.33 3.16 -7.45
N VAL A 558 0.06 2.80 -7.58
CA VAL A 558 -0.36 1.56 -8.24
C VAL A 558 -0.65 1.85 -9.71
N LEU A 559 0.40 1.79 -10.54
CA LEU A 559 0.31 1.97 -11.99
C LEU A 559 -0.02 0.64 -12.68
N SER A 560 -1.31 0.28 -12.73
CA SER A 560 -1.82 -0.94 -13.38
C SER A 560 -1.18 -1.21 -14.75
N ARG A 561 -0.47 -2.33 -14.89
CA ARG A 561 0.23 -2.74 -16.11
C ARG A 561 -0.62 -3.70 -16.93
N TRP A 562 -0.33 -3.76 -18.22
CA TRP A 562 -0.86 -4.76 -19.15
C TRP A 562 0.29 -5.24 -20.07
N THR A 563 0.97 -6.30 -19.66
CA THR A 563 1.39 -7.35 -20.61
C THR A 563 0.64 -8.62 -20.25
N PRO A 564 0.00 -9.32 -21.21
CA PRO A 564 -0.57 -10.63 -20.92
C PRO A 564 0.58 -11.60 -20.61
N ILE A 565 0.57 -12.18 -19.41
CA ILE A 565 1.54 -13.18 -18.97
C ILE A 565 1.54 -14.35 -19.97
N THR A 566 2.72 -14.71 -20.46
CA THR A 566 2.88 -15.72 -21.52
C THR A 566 2.59 -17.13 -21.01
N ASN A 567 2.18 -18.00 -21.94
CA ASN A 567 1.88 -19.41 -21.64
C ASN A 567 3.07 -20.14 -20.99
N ASN A 568 4.30 -19.81 -21.42
CA ASN A 568 5.54 -20.35 -20.85
C ASN A 568 5.67 -20.00 -19.35
N SER A 569 5.39 -18.75 -18.96
CA SER A 569 5.41 -18.32 -17.56
C SER A 569 4.31 -18.99 -16.73
N TRP A 570 3.14 -19.24 -17.33
CA TRP A 570 2.08 -20.05 -16.72
C TRP A 570 2.47 -21.53 -16.55
N GLU A 571 3.11 -22.15 -17.54
CA GLU A 571 3.62 -23.53 -17.46
C GLU A 571 4.69 -23.68 -16.35
N VAL A 572 5.61 -22.71 -16.22
CA VAL A 572 6.60 -22.67 -15.13
C VAL A 572 5.95 -22.48 -13.75
N LEU A 573 4.86 -21.70 -13.65
CA LEU A 573 4.06 -21.61 -12.42
C LEU A 573 3.38 -22.96 -12.11
N PHE A 574 2.62 -23.52 -13.05
CA PHE A 574 1.78 -24.69 -12.77
C PHE A 574 2.63 -25.95 -12.52
N SER A 575 3.76 -26.12 -13.22
CA SER A 575 4.72 -27.20 -12.90
C SER A 575 5.35 -27.02 -11.51
N THR A 576 5.62 -25.78 -11.09
CA THR A 576 6.08 -25.47 -9.73
C THR A 576 5.02 -25.79 -8.67
N LEU A 577 3.76 -25.37 -8.88
CA LEU A 577 2.68 -25.57 -7.91
C LEU A 577 2.26 -27.04 -7.77
N GLY A 578 2.50 -27.88 -8.78
CA GLY A 578 2.29 -29.33 -8.71
C GLY A 578 3.25 -30.08 -7.77
N ILE A 579 4.33 -29.41 -7.33
CA ILE A 579 5.35 -29.94 -6.41
C ILE A 579 5.16 -29.38 -4.99
N SER A 580 4.58 -28.17 -4.84
CA SER A 580 4.34 -27.53 -3.54
C SER A 580 3.15 -28.15 -2.80
N GLY A 581 3.36 -29.31 -2.17
CA GLY A 581 2.31 -30.11 -1.50
C GLY A 581 1.56 -29.45 -0.33
N GLY A 582 1.90 -28.21 0.05
CA GLY A 582 1.17 -27.44 1.07
C GLY A 582 0.00 -26.58 0.53
N LEU A 583 -0.07 -26.33 -0.78
CA LEU A 583 -1.08 -25.43 -1.36
C LEU A 583 -2.43 -26.14 -1.54
N LYS A 584 -3.48 -25.55 -0.95
CA LYS A 584 -4.88 -26.03 -1.01
C LYS A 584 -5.78 -25.14 -1.85
N GLU A 585 -5.56 -23.82 -1.86
CA GLU A 585 -6.37 -22.86 -2.62
C GLU A 585 -5.54 -22.03 -3.58
N LEU A 586 -5.97 -21.95 -4.84
CA LEU A 586 -5.38 -21.11 -5.88
C LEU A 586 -6.45 -20.23 -6.51
N ASP A 587 -6.26 -18.91 -6.43
CA ASP A 587 -7.09 -17.92 -7.10
C ASP A 587 -6.27 -17.21 -8.19
N LEU A 588 -6.69 -17.41 -9.44
CA LEU A 588 -6.14 -16.79 -10.65
C LEU A 588 -7.13 -15.78 -11.25
N SER A 589 -8.17 -15.39 -10.52
CA SER A 589 -9.22 -14.51 -11.03
C SER A 589 -8.69 -13.18 -11.56
N GLY A 590 -9.28 -12.70 -12.65
CA GLY A 590 -8.86 -11.48 -13.36
C GLY A 590 -7.69 -11.66 -14.34
N ASN A 591 -6.92 -12.75 -14.26
CA ASN A 591 -5.85 -13.06 -15.21
C ASN A 591 -6.39 -13.58 -16.53
N SER A 592 -5.93 -13.05 -17.66
CA SER A 592 -6.26 -13.57 -18.99
C SER A 592 -5.55 -14.90 -19.23
N LEU A 593 -6.26 -16.02 -19.12
CA LEU A 593 -5.72 -17.37 -19.33
C LEU A 593 -6.04 -17.87 -20.74
N SER A 594 -5.02 -18.30 -21.48
CA SER A 594 -5.18 -18.91 -22.79
C SER A 594 -5.63 -20.37 -22.70
N HIS A 595 -6.08 -20.94 -23.83
CA HIS A 595 -6.45 -22.35 -23.92
C HIS A 595 -5.30 -23.28 -23.49
N SER A 596 -4.06 -23.05 -23.95
CA SER A 596 -2.91 -23.84 -23.55
C SER A 596 -2.54 -23.66 -22.08
N ALA A 597 -2.64 -22.44 -21.53
CA ALA A 597 -2.40 -22.23 -20.09
C ALA A 597 -3.40 -23.03 -19.22
N VAL A 598 -4.66 -23.18 -19.67
CA VAL A 598 -5.64 -24.07 -19.02
C VAL A 598 -5.29 -25.55 -19.20
N GLN A 599 -4.72 -25.94 -20.34
CA GLN A 599 -4.21 -27.30 -20.54
C GLN A 599 -3.05 -27.62 -19.60
N ASP A 600 -2.15 -26.67 -19.38
CA ASP A 600 -0.98 -26.82 -18.50
C ASP A 600 -1.38 -26.86 -17.02
N LEU A 601 -2.27 -25.97 -16.59
CA LEU A 601 -2.96 -26.05 -15.30
C LEU A 601 -3.66 -27.41 -15.14
N GLY A 602 -4.31 -27.89 -16.21
CA GLY A 602 -4.94 -29.20 -16.24
C GLY A 602 -3.97 -30.38 -16.17
N LYS A 603 -2.74 -30.27 -16.68
CA LYS A 603 -1.69 -31.28 -16.46
C LYS A 603 -1.37 -31.38 -14.98
N THR A 604 -1.14 -30.25 -14.31
CA THR A 604 -0.83 -30.17 -12.88
C THR A 604 -1.96 -30.74 -12.00
N LEU A 605 -3.21 -30.34 -12.24
CA LEU A 605 -4.36 -30.76 -11.42
C LEU A 605 -4.71 -32.26 -11.52
N ARG A 606 -4.07 -32.99 -12.45
CA ARG A 606 -4.16 -34.45 -12.60
C ARG A 606 -2.97 -35.20 -11.97
N GLN A 607 -1.98 -34.49 -11.41
CA GLN A 607 -0.85 -35.12 -10.71
C GLN A 607 -1.28 -35.58 -9.31
N SER A 608 -0.86 -36.78 -8.90
CA SER A 608 -1.14 -37.33 -7.56
C SER A 608 -0.44 -36.59 -6.41
N SER A 609 0.48 -35.68 -6.72
CA SER A 609 1.12 -34.75 -5.77
C SER A 609 0.32 -33.45 -5.56
N CYS A 610 -0.70 -33.19 -6.37
CA CYS A 610 -1.45 -31.93 -6.31
C CYS A 610 -2.54 -32.00 -5.24
N ASN A 611 -2.36 -31.25 -4.15
CA ASN A 611 -3.28 -31.18 -3.01
C ASN A 611 -4.29 -30.01 -3.12
N LEU A 612 -4.56 -29.53 -4.33
CA LEU A 612 -5.38 -28.34 -4.54
C LEU A 612 -6.89 -28.65 -4.41
N GLU A 613 -7.46 -28.25 -3.28
CA GLU A 613 -8.87 -28.40 -2.92
C GLU A 613 -9.76 -27.32 -3.55
N THR A 614 -9.22 -26.15 -3.91
CA THR A 614 -9.99 -25.01 -4.42
C THR A 614 -9.27 -24.29 -5.55
N LEU A 615 -9.99 -24.03 -6.65
CA LEU A 615 -9.50 -23.27 -7.80
C LEU A 615 -10.50 -22.17 -8.20
N ARG A 616 -10.06 -20.92 -8.28
CA ARG A 616 -10.89 -19.78 -8.67
C ARG A 616 -10.34 -19.11 -9.93
N LEU A 617 -11.16 -19.04 -10.98
CA LEU A 617 -10.83 -18.56 -12.33
C LEU A 617 -11.80 -17.46 -12.79
N VAL A 618 -12.19 -16.56 -11.88
CA VAL A 618 -13.26 -15.57 -12.14
C VAL A 618 -12.81 -14.51 -13.13
N GLY A 619 -13.50 -14.41 -14.26
CA GLY A 619 -13.25 -13.38 -15.28
C GLY A 619 -11.94 -13.58 -16.06
N CYS A 620 -11.45 -14.81 -16.13
CA CYS A 620 -10.18 -15.18 -16.76
C CYS A 620 -10.19 -15.19 -18.30
N GLY A 621 -11.33 -14.86 -18.94
CA GLY A 621 -11.46 -14.87 -20.40
C GLY A 621 -11.63 -16.27 -21.00
N LEU A 622 -12.02 -17.24 -20.18
CA LEU A 622 -12.23 -18.63 -20.61
C LEU A 622 -13.43 -18.71 -21.56
N THR A 623 -13.33 -19.62 -22.54
CA THR A 623 -14.37 -19.90 -23.55
C THR A 623 -14.69 -21.39 -23.63
N SER A 624 -15.67 -21.77 -24.46
CA SER A 624 -16.15 -23.15 -24.59
C SER A 624 -15.09 -24.19 -24.95
N SER A 625 -13.95 -23.79 -25.55
CA SER A 625 -12.83 -24.69 -25.87
C SER A 625 -12.13 -25.20 -24.61
N CYS A 626 -11.90 -24.32 -23.62
CA CYS A 626 -11.27 -24.65 -22.35
C CYS A 626 -12.10 -25.66 -21.53
N CYS A 627 -13.41 -25.75 -21.77
CA CYS A 627 -14.31 -26.65 -21.04
C CYS A 627 -14.04 -28.13 -21.29
N GLN A 628 -13.41 -28.53 -22.40
CA GLN A 628 -13.06 -29.94 -22.62
C GLN A 628 -11.94 -30.38 -21.66
N ASP A 629 -10.89 -29.57 -21.54
CA ASP A 629 -9.77 -29.84 -20.63
C ASP A 629 -10.19 -29.73 -19.17
N LEU A 630 -11.00 -28.73 -18.80
CA LEU A 630 -11.58 -28.61 -17.46
C LEU A 630 -12.50 -29.80 -17.12
N ALA A 631 -13.30 -30.30 -18.06
CA ALA A 631 -14.12 -31.49 -17.84
C ALA A 631 -13.26 -32.75 -17.60
N PHE A 632 -12.12 -32.87 -18.29
CA PHE A 632 -11.18 -33.97 -18.08
C PHE A 632 -10.40 -33.86 -16.76
N VAL A 633 -10.10 -32.64 -16.30
CA VAL A 633 -9.60 -32.40 -14.93
C VAL A 633 -10.63 -32.85 -13.90
N LEU A 634 -11.90 -32.48 -14.06
CA LEU A 634 -12.98 -32.88 -13.13
C LEU A 634 -13.16 -34.40 -13.04
N SER A 635 -12.88 -35.16 -14.10
CA SER A 635 -12.90 -36.63 -14.06
C SER A 635 -11.65 -37.29 -13.46
N CYS A 636 -10.54 -36.56 -13.30
CA CYS A 636 -9.22 -37.15 -12.99
C CYS A 636 -8.43 -36.47 -11.87
N SER A 637 -8.90 -35.36 -11.30
CA SER A 637 -8.23 -34.70 -10.18
C SER A 637 -8.46 -35.46 -8.87
N PRO A 638 -7.42 -35.71 -8.05
CA PRO A 638 -7.56 -36.49 -6.82
C PRO A 638 -8.19 -35.71 -5.65
N SER A 639 -8.16 -34.37 -5.73
CA SER A 639 -8.26 -33.47 -4.57
C SER A 639 -9.20 -32.27 -4.75
N LEU A 640 -9.55 -31.88 -5.98
CA LEU A 640 -10.29 -30.65 -6.26
C LEU A 640 -11.77 -30.72 -5.81
N MET A 641 -12.16 -29.89 -4.86
CA MET A 641 -13.50 -29.84 -4.25
C MET A 641 -14.30 -28.58 -4.62
N GLU A 642 -13.66 -27.41 -4.75
CA GLU A 642 -14.29 -26.15 -5.17
C GLU A 642 -13.70 -25.62 -6.48
N LEU A 643 -14.57 -25.22 -7.41
CA LEU A 643 -14.21 -24.58 -8.68
C LEU A 643 -15.08 -23.34 -8.92
N ASP A 644 -14.49 -22.17 -9.13
CA ASP A 644 -15.20 -20.95 -9.57
C ASP A 644 -14.85 -20.56 -11.02
N LEU A 645 -15.86 -20.50 -11.87
CA LEU A 645 -15.79 -20.14 -13.29
C LEU A 645 -16.61 -18.88 -13.64
N GLN A 646 -17.06 -18.09 -12.65
CA GLN A 646 -17.86 -16.89 -12.87
C GLN A 646 -17.20 -15.87 -13.82
N GLN A 647 -18.02 -15.03 -14.46
CA GLN A 647 -17.58 -13.99 -15.42
C GLN A 647 -16.80 -14.49 -16.67
N ASN A 648 -16.85 -15.78 -17.00
CA ASN A 648 -16.32 -16.33 -18.25
C ASN A 648 -17.44 -16.63 -19.27
N ASP A 649 -17.12 -16.60 -20.57
CA ASP A 649 -18.09 -16.83 -21.66
C ASP A 649 -17.96 -18.26 -22.23
N LEU A 650 -18.35 -19.23 -21.41
CA LEU A 650 -18.18 -20.66 -21.70
C LEU A 650 -19.27 -21.23 -22.63
N GLY A 651 -20.41 -20.54 -22.76
CA GLY A 651 -21.55 -20.94 -23.58
C GLY A 651 -22.21 -22.28 -23.24
N ASP A 652 -23.37 -22.55 -23.86
CA ASP A 652 -24.11 -23.82 -23.73
C ASP A 652 -23.26 -25.06 -24.04
N HIS A 653 -22.36 -24.96 -25.02
CA HIS A 653 -21.46 -26.05 -25.40
C HIS A 653 -20.46 -26.36 -24.26
N GLY A 654 -19.89 -25.33 -23.64
CA GLY A 654 -18.97 -25.50 -22.51
C GLY A 654 -19.65 -26.11 -21.29
N VAL A 655 -20.88 -25.68 -20.96
CA VAL A 655 -21.68 -26.30 -19.89
C VAL A 655 -21.88 -27.80 -20.15
N ARG A 656 -22.24 -28.18 -21.38
CA ARG A 656 -22.48 -29.59 -21.76
C ARG A 656 -21.20 -30.44 -21.70
N LEU A 657 -20.02 -29.84 -21.85
CA LEU A 657 -18.73 -30.52 -21.64
C LEU A 657 -18.44 -30.68 -20.14
N LEU A 658 -18.50 -29.60 -19.35
CA LEU A 658 -18.29 -29.64 -17.89
C LEU A 658 -19.23 -30.64 -17.21
N TYR A 659 -20.51 -30.69 -17.61
CA TYR A 659 -21.51 -31.63 -17.11
C TYR A 659 -21.17 -33.11 -17.35
N LYS A 660 -20.36 -33.43 -18.38
CA LYS A 660 -19.83 -34.80 -18.57
C LYS A 660 -18.73 -35.12 -17.56
N GLY A 661 -17.85 -34.17 -17.27
CA GLY A 661 -16.80 -34.32 -16.25
C GLY A 661 -17.38 -34.50 -14.84
N LEU A 662 -18.35 -33.65 -14.47
CA LEU A 662 -19.08 -33.72 -13.19
C LEU A 662 -19.88 -35.03 -13.00
N LYS A 663 -20.21 -35.73 -14.09
CA LYS A 663 -20.88 -37.04 -14.04
C LYS A 663 -19.92 -38.22 -13.88
N HIS A 664 -18.61 -37.99 -13.89
CA HIS A 664 -17.63 -39.06 -13.73
C HIS A 664 -17.58 -39.52 -12.26
N PRO A 665 -17.61 -40.83 -11.96
CA PRO A 665 -17.76 -41.33 -10.57
C PRO A 665 -16.56 -41.06 -9.66
N THR A 666 -15.45 -40.57 -10.20
CA THR A 666 -14.25 -40.14 -9.45
C THR A 666 -14.17 -38.61 -9.26
N CYS A 667 -15.20 -37.86 -9.65
CA CYS A 667 -15.22 -36.41 -9.46
C CYS A 667 -15.44 -36.06 -7.98
N GLN A 668 -14.44 -35.43 -7.36
CA GLN A 668 -14.46 -35.00 -5.95
C GLN A 668 -15.16 -33.65 -5.73
N LEU A 669 -15.67 -33.01 -6.79
CA LEU A 669 -16.14 -31.63 -6.75
C LEU A 669 -17.47 -31.50 -5.99
N THR A 670 -17.46 -30.75 -4.88
CA THR A 670 -18.63 -30.46 -4.05
C THR A 670 -19.24 -29.08 -4.33
N LEU A 671 -18.43 -28.12 -4.81
CA LEU A 671 -18.83 -26.74 -5.09
C LEU A 671 -18.42 -26.31 -6.49
N LEU A 672 -19.38 -25.85 -7.30
CA LEU A 672 -19.17 -25.25 -8.60
C LEU A 672 -19.87 -23.90 -8.69
N TRP A 673 -19.11 -22.82 -8.84
CA TRP A 673 -19.65 -21.48 -9.04
C TRP A 673 -19.67 -21.13 -10.54
N TRP A 674 -20.85 -20.77 -11.03
CA TRP A 674 -21.13 -20.37 -12.41
C TRP A 674 -22.19 -19.27 -12.39
N ARG A 675 -22.12 -18.27 -13.28
CA ARG A 675 -23.11 -17.19 -13.37
C ARG A 675 -23.87 -17.20 -14.69
N TRP A 676 -25.16 -17.51 -14.64
CA TRP A 676 -26.08 -17.26 -15.76
C TRP A 676 -26.26 -15.76 -15.98
N VAL A 677 -26.03 -15.31 -17.22
CA VAL A 677 -26.59 -14.03 -17.73
C VAL A 677 -27.89 -14.35 -18.44
N ARG A 678 -28.98 -13.67 -18.10
CA ARG A 678 -30.27 -13.84 -18.79
C ARG A 678 -30.19 -13.33 -20.24
N ARG A 679 -29.98 -14.23 -21.20
CA ARG A 679 -30.40 -14.01 -22.60
C ARG A 679 -30.72 -15.33 -23.31
N ILE A 680 -31.98 -15.46 -23.70
CA ILE A 680 -32.56 -16.46 -24.62
C ILE A 680 -32.37 -17.94 -24.21
N LEU A 681 -33.42 -18.54 -23.63
CA LEU A 681 -33.69 -19.98 -23.80
C LEU A 681 -35.20 -20.30 -23.72
N THR A 682 -36.02 -19.49 -24.39
CA THR A 682 -37.46 -19.74 -24.57
C THR A 682 -37.72 -20.65 -25.79
N THR A 683 -37.14 -21.87 -25.81
CA THR A 683 -37.53 -23.00 -26.69
C THR A 683 -36.78 -24.27 -26.32
N VAL A 684 -37.45 -25.45 -26.41
CA VAL A 684 -36.90 -26.82 -26.28
C VAL A 684 -36.31 -27.14 -24.88
N LEU A 685 -37.01 -27.81 -23.96
CA LEU A 685 -37.52 -29.19 -24.03
C LEU A 685 -38.89 -29.38 -23.29
N PRO A 686 -39.63 -30.49 -23.52
CA PRO A 686 -41.01 -30.65 -23.02
C PRO A 686 -41.13 -31.21 -21.59
N ILE A 687 -42.29 -30.96 -20.98
CA ILE A 687 -42.75 -31.50 -19.69
C ILE A 687 -43.65 -32.73 -19.96
N PRO A 688 -43.46 -33.88 -19.28
CA PRO A 688 -44.47 -34.93 -19.17
C PRO A 688 -45.41 -34.67 -17.98
N GLU A 689 -46.70 -34.97 -18.13
CA GLU A 689 -47.72 -34.83 -17.08
C GLU A 689 -47.78 -36.04 -16.13
N GLY A 690 -48.36 -35.84 -14.94
CA GLY A 690 -49.03 -36.91 -14.17
C GLY A 690 -48.64 -37.04 -12.70
N GLY A 691 -49.64 -37.06 -11.80
CA GLY A 691 -49.49 -37.58 -10.43
C GLY A 691 -49.91 -36.65 -9.27
N SER A 692 -51.21 -36.58 -8.99
CA SER A 692 -51.73 -36.15 -7.67
C SER A 692 -52.07 -37.39 -6.81
N PRO A 693 -52.17 -37.30 -5.46
CA PRO A 693 -53.50 -37.00 -4.91
C PRO A 693 -53.60 -36.28 -3.53
N GLN A 694 -54.60 -35.39 -3.44
CA GLN A 694 -55.54 -35.20 -2.31
C GLN A 694 -55.08 -34.61 -0.96
N VAL A 695 -56.09 -34.32 -0.12
CA VAL A 695 -56.11 -33.34 0.99
C VAL A 695 -56.99 -33.86 2.12
N ALA A 696 -56.67 -33.53 3.38
CA ALA A 696 -57.59 -33.57 4.51
C ALA A 696 -57.45 -32.29 5.37
N GLN A 697 -58.56 -31.81 5.96
CA GLN A 697 -58.63 -30.55 6.71
C GLN A 697 -58.91 -30.79 8.20
N VAL A 698 -58.38 -29.92 9.08
CA VAL A 698 -59.02 -29.56 10.36
C VAL A 698 -58.79 -28.06 10.63
N LYS A 699 -59.78 -27.38 11.22
CA LYS A 699 -59.71 -25.99 11.72
C LYS A 699 -60.67 -25.86 12.93
N PRO A 700 -60.66 -24.74 13.69
CA PRO A 700 -59.98 -24.60 14.99
C PRO A 700 -60.95 -24.54 16.18
N PHE A 701 -60.47 -24.48 17.44
CA PHE A 701 -61.12 -23.67 18.50
C PHE A 701 -60.16 -23.30 19.66
N HIS A 702 -60.52 -22.22 20.36
CA HIS A 702 -59.75 -21.35 21.26
C HIS A 702 -59.25 -21.92 22.60
N LEU A 703 -58.17 -21.32 23.11
CA LEU A 703 -57.87 -20.97 24.54
C LEU A 703 -56.83 -19.82 24.47
N SER A 704 -57.14 -18.55 24.76
CA SER A 704 -57.32 -17.88 26.07
C SER A 704 -56.12 -17.01 26.44
N SER A 705 -56.36 -15.69 26.46
CA SER A 705 -55.43 -14.59 26.76
C SER A 705 -54.43 -14.79 27.90
N CYS A 706 -53.20 -14.26 27.73
CA CYS A 706 -52.42 -13.66 28.81
C CYS A 706 -51.73 -12.37 28.30
N ALA A 707 -51.53 -11.40 29.20
CA ALA A 707 -51.38 -9.96 28.94
C ALA A 707 -50.37 -9.51 27.84
N SER A 708 -50.72 -8.40 27.18
CA SER A 708 -49.86 -7.58 26.32
C SER A 708 -48.80 -6.81 27.13
N LEU A 709 -47.56 -6.78 26.65
CA LEU A 709 -46.43 -6.10 27.30
C LEU A 709 -46.33 -4.61 26.87
N GLU A 710 -47.44 -3.87 26.92
CA GLU A 710 -47.50 -2.44 26.55
C GLU A 710 -47.92 -1.54 27.73
N ASP A 711 -48.55 -2.08 28.78
CA ASP A 711 -49.07 -1.32 29.93
C ASP A 711 -48.04 -1.12 31.08
N LEU A 712 -46.86 -0.58 30.77
CA LEU A 712 -45.88 -0.13 31.78
C LEU A 712 -45.30 1.27 31.46
N HIS A 713 -46.19 2.25 31.28
CA HIS A 713 -45.84 3.67 31.24
C HIS A 713 -46.54 4.46 32.36
N THR A 714 -45.96 4.48 33.56
CA THR A 714 -46.22 5.55 34.56
C THR A 714 -44.98 5.76 35.44
N GLU A 715 -44.86 6.96 36.00
CA GLU A 715 -43.61 7.57 36.48
C GLU A 715 -42.97 6.91 37.72
N SER A 716 -41.65 6.71 37.67
CA SER A 716 -40.77 6.90 38.83
C SER A 716 -39.32 7.16 38.39
N VAL A 717 -38.58 8.00 39.12
CA VAL A 717 -37.20 8.36 38.79
C VAL A 717 -36.22 7.30 39.33
N GLY A 718 -36.06 6.21 38.59
CA GLY A 718 -34.92 5.30 38.70
C GLY A 718 -33.87 5.63 37.63
N THR A 719 -32.60 5.29 37.86
CA THR A 719 -31.57 5.38 36.80
C THR A 719 -31.88 4.40 35.67
N GLU A 720 -31.71 4.85 34.42
CA GLU A 720 -32.02 4.08 33.19
C GLU A 720 -31.18 2.79 33.03
N GLU A 721 -30.14 2.65 33.86
CA GLU A 721 -29.19 1.55 33.87
C GLU A 721 -29.71 0.26 34.55
N ASN A 722 -30.85 0.30 35.25
CA ASN A 722 -31.39 -0.84 35.99
C ASN A 722 -32.33 -1.74 35.15
N PHE A 723 -32.45 -3.01 35.55
CA PHE A 723 -33.56 -3.87 35.13
C PHE A 723 -34.83 -3.52 35.92
N TRP A 724 -36.00 -3.56 35.29
CA TRP A 724 -37.31 -3.38 35.92
C TRP A 724 -38.09 -4.69 35.94
N GLY A 725 -38.59 -5.10 37.10
CA GLY A 725 -39.37 -6.34 37.26
C GLY A 725 -40.41 -6.28 38.38
N PRO A 726 -40.97 -7.42 38.82
CA PRO A 726 -42.21 -7.47 39.62
C PRO A 726 -42.06 -6.90 41.04
N THR A 727 -40.83 -6.79 41.52
CA THR A 727 -40.45 -6.26 42.84
C THR A 727 -39.82 -4.87 42.77
N GLY A 728 -39.90 -4.19 41.63
CA GLY A 728 -39.24 -2.90 41.37
C GLY A 728 -37.91 -3.05 40.62
N PRO A 729 -37.04 -2.01 40.66
CA PRO A 729 -35.78 -2.01 39.94
C PRO A 729 -34.72 -2.91 40.59
N VAL A 730 -33.92 -3.56 39.74
CA VAL A 730 -32.79 -4.42 40.10
C VAL A 730 -31.54 -3.90 39.37
N ALA A 731 -30.52 -3.52 40.13
CA ALA A 731 -29.27 -3.04 39.56
C ALA A 731 -28.41 -4.21 39.04
N PRO A 732 -27.80 -4.09 37.83
CA PRO A 732 -26.79 -5.03 37.36
C PRO A 732 -25.39 -4.61 37.85
N ASP A 733 -24.71 -5.50 38.58
CA ASP A 733 -23.32 -5.30 39.00
C ASP A 733 -22.38 -5.41 37.78
N MET A 734 -21.58 -4.38 37.50
CA MET A 734 -20.54 -4.44 36.47
C MET A 734 -19.31 -5.18 37.03
N VAL A 735 -19.09 -6.42 36.59
CA VAL A 735 -18.04 -7.32 37.08
C VAL A 735 -16.71 -7.11 36.35
N ASP A 736 -16.75 -6.87 35.04
CA ASP A 736 -15.56 -6.58 34.22
C ASP A 736 -15.89 -5.43 33.25
N LYS A 737 -15.15 -4.32 33.37
CA LYS A 737 -15.36 -3.12 32.55
C LYS A 737 -14.77 -3.26 31.14
N GLU A 738 -13.72 -4.05 30.96
CA GLU A 738 -13.08 -4.26 29.66
C GLU A 738 -13.90 -5.20 28.78
N ARG A 739 -14.55 -6.20 29.39
CA ARG A 739 -15.53 -7.09 28.71
C ARG A 739 -16.94 -6.52 28.63
N SER A 740 -17.25 -5.48 29.42
CA SER A 740 -18.65 -5.08 29.72
C SER A 740 -19.49 -6.26 30.25
N LEU A 741 -18.91 -7.05 31.16
CA LEU A 741 -19.59 -8.15 31.83
C LEU A 741 -20.42 -7.62 33.01
N TYR A 742 -21.72 -7.90 32.98
CA TYR A 742 -22.68 -7.59 34.02
C TYR A 742 -23.17 -8.86 34.71
N ARG A 743 -23.48 -8.77 36.01
CA ARG A 743 -24.14 -9.82 36.80
C ARG A 743 -25.36 -9.24 37.49
N VAL A 744 -26.51 -9.88 37.37
CA VAL A 744 -27.77 -9.41 37.96
C VAL A 744 -28.48 -10.55 38.69
N HIS A 745 -29.01 -10.27 39.89
CA HIS A 745 -29.77 -11.24 40.67
C HIS A 745 -31.27 -10.89 40.65
N PHE A 746 -32.07 -11.71 39.97
CA PHE A 746 -33.51 -11.58 39.95
C PHE A 746 -34.12 -12.34 41.15
N PRO A 747 -34.76 -11.65 42.11
CA PRO A 747 -35.15 -12.27 43.39
C PRO A 747 -36.46 -13.09 43.36
N VAL A 748 -37.31 -12.91 42.34
CA VAL A 748 -38.61 -13.60 42.24
C VAL A 748 -38.89 -14.06 40.81
N ALA A 749 -39.90 -14.93 40.64
CA ALA A 749 -40.42 -15.31 39.33
C ALA A 749 -41.15 -14.14 38.65
N GLY A 750 -40.99 -13.98 37.33
CA GLY A 750 -41.68 -12.98 36.52
C GLY A 750 -40.82 -12.34 35.42
N PRO A 751 -41.36 -11.35 34.70
CA PRO A 751 -40.65 -10.60 33.65
C PRO A 751 -39.71 -9.52 34.23
N TYR A 752 -38.54 -9.38 33.63
CA TYR A 752 -37.55 -8.33 33.90
C TYR A 752 -37.07 -7.71 32.58
N TYR A 753 -37.06 -6.38 32.47
CA TYR A 753 -36.72 -5.62 31.26
C TYR A 753 -35.58 -4.61 31.52
N TRP A 754 -34.64 -4.47 30.58
CA TRP A 754 -33.52 -3.50 30.67
C TRP A 754 -33.64 -2.39 29.61
N PRO A 755 -34.09 -1.16 29.98
CA PRO A 755 -34.40 -0.11 29.01
C PRO A 755 -33.24 0.27 28.09
N ASN A 756 -32.03 0.42 28.64
CA ASN A 756 -30.85 0.86 27.89
C ASN A 756 -30.33 -0.16 26.86
N THR A 757 -30.82 -1.41 26.88
CA THR A 757 -30.33 -2.47 25.99
C THR A 757 -31.45 -3.16 25.19
N GLY A 758 -32.71 -3.02 25.60
CA GLY A 758 -33.85 -3.72 25.00
C GLY A 758 -33.95 -5.21 25.38
N LEU A 759 -33.02 -5.71 26.21
CA LEU A 759 -32.96 -7.11 26.63
C LEU A 759 -34.01 -7.39 27.72
N SER A 760 -34.76 -8.49 27.59
CA SER A 760 -35.72 -8.92 28.63
C SER A 760 -35.62 -10.41 28.96
N PHE A 761 -35.93 -10.75 30.21
CA PHE A 761 -35.95 -12.12 30.75
C PHE A 761 -37.30 -12.40 31.39
N VAL A 762 -37.80 -13.64 31.32
CA VAL A 762 -38.92 -14.13 32.14
C VAL A 762 -38.41 -15.29 32.96
N VAL A 763 -38.29 -15.13 34.27
CA VAL A 763 -37.69 -16.15 35.17
C VAL A 763 -38.74 -16.93 35.96
N ARG A 764 -38.46 -18.20 36.22
CA ARG A 764 -39.36 -19.16 36.91
C ARG A 764 -39.17 -19.19 38.43
N ARG A 765 -38.02 -18.70 38.91
CA ARG A 765 -37.60 -18.65 40.31
C ARG A 765 -36.47 -17.63 40.46
N ALA A 766 -36.07 -17.35 41.70
CA ALA A 766 -34.88 -16.55 41.97
C ALA A 766 -33.64 -17.10 41.25
N VAL A 767 -32.88 -16.25 40.56
CA VAL A 767 -31.74 -16.65 39.73
C VAL A 767 -30.75 -15.49 39.53
N THR A 768 -29.47 -15.81 39.51
CA THR A 768 -28.42 -14.88 39.07
C THR A 768 -28.07 -15.15 37.61
N ILE A 769 -28.01 -14.10 36.79
CA ILE A 769 -27.64 -14.17 35.36
C ILE A 769 -26.39 -13.31 35.14
N GLU A 770 -25.46 -13.80 34.33
CA GLU A 770 -24.32 -13.04 33.81
C GLU A 770 -24.51 -12.73 32.32
N ILE A 771 -24.11 -11.53 31.90
CA ILE A 771 -24.34 -10.98 30.56
C ILE A 771 -23.07 -10.26 30.09
N ASP A 772 -22.39 -10.79 29.07
CA ASP A 772 -21.23 -10.20 28.38
C ASP A 772 -21.66 -9.64 27.01
N PHE A 773 -21.01 -8.58 26.52
CA PHE A 773 -21.32 -7.93 25.22
C PHE A 773 -20.23 -8.25 24.19
N CYS A 774 -20.22 -9.48 23.68
CA CYS A 774 -19.10 -9.99 22.87
C CYS A 774 -19.11 -9.47 21.42
N ALA A 775 -17.96 -9.56 20.75
CA ALA A 775 -17.78 -9.06 19.38
C ALA A 775 -17.95 -10.18 18.34
N TRP A 776 -18.89 -9.99 17.41
CA TRP A 776 -19.29 -10.96 16.37
C TRP A 776 -18.12 -11.59 15.57
N ASP A 777 -17.05 -10.85 15.38
CA ASP A 777 -15.86 -11.28 14.62
C ASP A 777 -14.96 -12.26 15.35
N GLN A 778 -15.10 -12.40 16.67
CA GLN A 778 -14.49 -13.51 17.43
C GLN A 778 -15.07 -14.87 16.99
N PHE A 779 -16.29 -14.88 16.43
CA PHE A 779 -17.06 -16.08 16.11
C PHE A 779 -17.26 -16.29 14.59
N LEU A 780 -17.40 -15.21 13.82
CA LEU A 780 -17.59 -15.27 12.36
C LEU A 780 -16.29 -15.44 11.55
N GLY A 781 -15.11 -15.39 12.19
CA GLY A 781 -13.82 -15.40 11.50
C GLY A 781 -13.41 -16.74 10.87
N ASN A 782 -13.86 -17.88 11.42
CA ASN A 782 -13.24 -19.19 11.14
C ASN A 782 -14.17 -20.29 10.57
N THR A 783 -15.51 -20.17 10.67
CA THR A 783 -16.39 -21.36 10.56
C THR A 783 -17.70 -21.21 9.77
N VAL A 784 -18.10 -20.02 9.32
CA VAL A 784 -19.45 -19.83 8.72
C VAL A 784 -19.42 -19.02 7.41
N PRO A 785 -20.02 -19.52 6.30
CA PRO A 785 -20.23 -18.75 5.09
C PRO A 785 -21.23 -17.58 5.31
N LEU A 786 -20.68 -16.40 5.58
CA LEU A 786 -21.39 -15.12 5.82
C LEU A 786 -22.28 -14.63 4.65
N HIS A 787 -22.38 -15.40 3.56
CA HIS A 787 -22.90 -14.95 2.26
C HIS A 787 -24.43 -15.03 2.15
N SER A 788 -25.08 -15.74 3.09
CA SER A 788 -26.54 -15.94 3.17
C SER A 788 -27.19 -15.33 4.42
N TRP A 789 -26.39 -14.74 5.32
CA TRP A 789 -26.79 -14.37 6.67
C TRP A 789 -26.45 -12.91 6.97
N MET A 790 -27.42 -12.17 7.48
CA MET A 790 -27.26 -10.78 7.91
C MET A 790 -27.45 -10.68 9.43
N VAL A 791 -26.54 -10.00 10.11
CA VAL A 791 -26.69 -9.68 11.54
C VAL A 791 -27.90 -8.75 11.74
N ALA A 792 -28.76 -9.09 12.69
CA ALA A 792 -29.98 -8.33 13.00
C ALA A 792 -29.97 -7.70 14.40
N GLY A 793 -29.05 -8.10 15.30
CA GLY A 793 -28.92 -7.57 16.66
C GLY A 793 -27.54 -7.75 17.29
N PRO A 794 -27.32 -7.17 18.49
CA PRO A 794 -26.10 -7.28 19.28
C PRO A 794 -25.90 -8.68 19.86
N LEU A 795 -24.63 -9.12 19.95
CA LEU A 795 -24.23 -10.41 20.52
C LEU A 795 -24.12 -10.33 22.05
N PHE A 796 -24.71 -11.31 22.72
CA PHE A 796 -24.59 -11.51 24.16
C PHE A 796 -24.00 -12.89 24.49
N ASP A 797 -23.13 -12.98 25.50
CA ASP A 797 -22.93 -14.25 26.22
C ASP A 797 -23.77 -14.24 27.50
N ILE A 798 -24.77 -15.12 27.58
CA ILE A 798 -25.75 -15.14 28.67
C ILE A 798 -25.60 -16.45 29.46
N LYS A 799 -25.15 -16.34 30.71
CA LYS A 799 -24.99 -17.48 31.63
C LYS A 799 -26.09 -17.43 32.69
N ALA A 800 -26.96 -18.45 32.70
CA ALA A 800 -28.05 -18.59 33.65
C ALA A 800 -28.23 -20.07 34.06
N GLU A 801 -28.83 -20.30 35.23
CA GLU A 801 -29.09 -21.66 35.69
C GLU A 801 -30.12 -22.38 34.79
N ARG A 802 -29.85 -23.65 34.43
CA ARG A 802 -30.72 -24.41 33.52
C ARG A 802 -32.15 -24.51 34.07
N GLY A 803 -33.12 -24.16 33.21
CA GLY A 803 -34.54 -24.16 33.55
C GLY A 803 -34.98 -23.07 34.53
N ALA A 804 -34.11 -22.14 34.93
CA ALA A 804 -34.49 -21.00 35.77
C ALA A 804 -35.13 -19.85 34.96
N VAL A 805 -34.81 -19.71 33.67
CA VAL A 805 -35.48 -18.76 32.75
C VAL A 805 -36.48 -19.50 31.87
N ALA A 806 -37.69 -18.95 31.73
CA ALA A 806 -38.74 -19.43 30.85
C ALA A 806 -38.65 -18.84 29.43
N ALA A 807 -38.24 -17.58 29.29
CA ALA A 807 -38.05 -16.94 27.98
C ALA A 807 -37.03 -15.80 28.03
N VAL A 808 -36.35 -15.55 26.90
CA VAL A 808 -35.46 -14.39 26.68
C VAL A 808 -35.92 -13.63 25.45
N TYR A 809 -35.88 -12.31 25.54
CA TYR A 809 -36.31 -11.36 24.51
C TYR A 809 -35.05 -10.64 24.01
N LEU A 810 -34.52 -11.10 22.87
CA LEU A 810 -33.28 -10.61 22.28
C LEU A 810 -33.56 -9.41 21.36
N PRO A 811 -32.99 -8.23 21.61
CA PRO A 811 -33.26 -7.01 20.84
C PRO A 811 -32.73 -7.08 19.40
N HIS A 812 -33.37 -6.38 18.48
CA HIS A 812 -32.95 -6.30 17.08
C HIS A 812 -33.19 -4.91 16.45
N PHE A 813 -32.34 -4.52 15.50
CA PHE A 813 -32.43 -3.23 14.80
C PHE A 813 -33.18 -3.30 13.45
N VAL A 814 -33.88 -4.39 13.14
CA VAL A 814 -34.67 -4.53 11.90
C VAL A 814 -36.04 -3.86 12.07
N ALA A 815 -36.41 -2.95 11.17
CA ALA A 815 -37.67 -2.22 11.24
C ALA A 815 -38.81 -3.03 10.60
N LEU A 816 -39.61 -3.74 11.43
CA LEU A 816 -40.70 -4.62 10.95
C LEU A 816 -42.03 -3.91 10.66
N GLN A 817 -42.16 -2.63 11.01
CA GLN A 817 -43.37 -1.81 10.83
C GLN A 817 -43.78 -1.56 9.35
N GLY A 818 -43.02 -2.08 8.38
CA GLY A 818 -43.22 -1.87 6.93
C GLY A 818 -44.03 -2.93 6.18
N GLY A 819 -44.53 -3.98 6.86
CA GLY A 819 -45.36 -5.04 6.28
C GLY A 819 -44.60 -6.23 5.70
N HIS A 820 -45.13 -7.44 5.93
CA HIS A 820 -44.66 -8.74 5.42
C HIS A 820 -43.13 -8.94 5.33
N VAL A 821 -42.46 -8.84 6.49
CA VAL A 821 -41.25 -9.64 6.71
C VAL A 821 -41.68 -11.03 7.15
N ASP A 822 -41.24 -12.06 6.43
CA ASP A 822 -41.48 -13.44 6.84
C ASP A 822 -40.63 -13.78 8.09
N ILE A 823 -41.32 -14.19 9.16
CA ILE A 823 -40.74 -14.57 10.45
C ILE A 823 -39.84 -15.81 10.28
N SER A 824 -40.06 -16.65 9.26
CA SER A 824 -39.21 -17.81 8.96
C SER A 824 -37.77 -17.43 8.56
N LEU A 825 -37.50 -16.15 8.26
CA LEU A 825 -36.17 -15.67 7.90
C LEU A 825 -35.29 -15.39 9.12
N PHE A 826 -35.84 -15.35 10.33
CA PHE A 826 -35.08 -15.07 11.55
C PHE A 826 -34.63 -16.34 12.26
N TYR A 827 -33.38 -16.32 12.77
CA TYR A 827 -32.74 -17.43 13.47
C TYR A 827 -31.88 -16.89 14.61
N VAL A 828 -31.88 -17.56 15.75
CA VAL A 828 -30.97 -17.29 16.87
C VAL A 828 -29.73 -18.17 16.69
N ALA A 829 -28.56 -17.53 16.62
CA ALA A 829 -27.29 -18.24 16.55
C ALA A 829 -26.77 -18.54 17.97
N HIS A 830 -26.41 -19.80 18.20
CA HIS A 830 -25.81 -20.31 19.42
C HIS A 830 -24.46 -20.94 19.11
N PHE A 831 -23.44 -20.66 19.91
CA PHE A 831 -22.09 -21.18 19.68
C PHE A 831 -21.71 -22.18 20.77
N LYS A 832 -21.19 -23.33 20.34
CA LYS A 832 -20.67 -24.39 21.21
C LYS A 832 -19.24 -24.70 20.79
N GLU A 833 -18.55 -25.51 21.59
CA GLU A 833 -17.24 -26.07 21.23
C GLU A 833 -17.30 -26.84 19.88
N GLU A 834 -18.47 -27.40 19.55
CA GLU A 834 -18.77 -28.11 18.30
C GLU A 834 -19.10 -27.19 17.09
N GLY A 835 -19.29 -25.87 17.30
CA GLY A 835 -19.58 -24.91 16.23
C GLY A 835 -20.84 -24.05 16.43
N MET A 836 -21.31 -23.41 15.36
CA MET A 836 -22.51 -22.56 15.35
C MET A 836 -23.76 -23.37 14.99
N PHE A 837 -24.77 -23.30 15.86
CA PHE A 837 -26.11 -23.84 15.65
C PHE A 837 -27.10 -22.70 15.44
N LEU A 838 -28.16 -22.93 14.66
CA LEU A 838 -29.20 -21.95 14.36
C LEU A 838 -30.55 -22.45 14.85
N GLU A 839 -31.00 -21.90 15.97
CA GLU A 839 -32.31 -22.17 16.56
C GLU A 839 -33.36 -21.22 15.98
N LYS A 840 -34.60 -21.66 15.82
CA LYS A 840 -35.68 -20.81 15.32
C LYS A 840 -36.36 -20.12 16.50
N PRO A 841 -36.45 -18.77 16.54
CA PRO A 841 -37.16 -18.08 17.62
C PRO A 841 -38.64 -18.46 17.62
N ALA A 842 -39.25 -18.50 18.81
CA ALA A 842 -40.66 -18.85 18.98
C ALA A 842 -41.58 -17.81 18.33
N ARG A 843 -41.17 -16.53 18.38
CA ARG A 843 -41.81 -15.39 17.70
C ARG A 843 -40.79 -14.26 17.49
N VAL A 844 -41.08 -13.36 16.55
CA VAL A 844 -40.31 -12.13 16.34
C VAL A 844 -41.29 -10.96 16.25
N GLU A 845 -41.10 -10.00 17.13
CA GLU A 845 -41.92 -8.80 17.34
C GLU A 845 -41.12 -7.55 16.89
N PRO A 846 -41.72 -6.35 16.73
CA PRO A 846 -41.10 -5.22 16.04
C PRO A 846 -39.72 -4.74 16.50
N HIS A 847 -39.27 -5.11 17.71
CA HIS A 847 -37.97 -4.74 18.27
C HIS A 847 -37.18 -5.93 18.88
N TYR A 848 -37.74 -7.14 18.92
CA TYR A 848 -37.13 -8.28 19.62
C TYR A 848 -37.56 -9.64 19.08
N ALA A 849 -36.67 -10.63 19.18
CA ALA A 849 -36.99 -12.04 18.97
C ALA A 849 -37.09 -12.78 20.31
N VAL A 850 -38.07 -13.66 20.45
CA VAL A 850 -38.30 -14.41 21.70
C VAL A 850 -37.82 -15.84 21.57
N LEU A 851 -36.97 -16.26 22.51
CA LEU A 851 -36.50 -17.63 22.68
C LEU A 851 -37.13 -18.21 23.94
N GLU A 852 -37.95 -19.24 23.78
CA GLU A 852 -38.64 -19.92 24.90
C GLU A 852 -37.85 -21.15 25.37
N ASN A 853 -37.79 -21.35 26.68
CA ASN A 853 -37.03 -22.40 27.35
C ASN A 853 -35.55 -22.50 26.91
N PRO A 854 -34.83 -21.36 26.79
CA PRO A 854 -33.45 -21.31 26.28
C PRO A 854 -32.50 -22.24 27.02
N SER A 855 -31.61 -22.91 26.26
CA SER A 855 -30.72 -23.94 26.81
C SER A 855 -29.50 -23.42 27.57
N PHE A 856 -29.22 -22.11 27.51
CA PHE A 856 -28.02 -21.43 28.04
C PHE A 856 -26.72 -22.20 27.84
N SER A 857 -26.47 -22.57 26.59
CA SER A 857 -25.10 -22.65 26.10
C SER A 857 -24.57 -21.21 25.95
N PRO A 858 -23.25 -20.98 26.03
CA PRO A 858 -22.68 -19.67 25.73
C PRO A 858 -23.11 -19.13 24.36
N MET A 859 -23.12 -17.80 24.25
CA MET A 859 -23.52 -17.01 23.06
C MET A 859 -24.99 -17.13 22.61
N GLY A 860 -25.60 -15.97 22.36
CA GLY A 860 -26.89 -15.83 21.69
C GLY A 860 -26.96 -14.53 20.87
N ILE A 861 -27.39 -14.62 19.61
CA ILE A 861 -27.67 -13.46 18.75
C ILE A 861 -28.77 -13.72 17.74
N LEU A 862 -29.47 -12.67 17.31
CA LEU A 862 -30.38 -12.75 16.16
C LEU A 862 -29.68 -12.50 14.80
N LEU A 863 -29.89 -13.45 13.88
CA LEU A 863 -29.58 -13.37 12.45
C LEU A 863 -30.87 -13.30 11.62
N ARG A 864 -30.75 -12.78 10.39
CA ARG A 864 -31.76 -12.87 9.34
C ARG A 864 -31.18 -13.44 8.04
N MET A 865 -31.84 -14.44 7.47
CA MET A 865 -31.52 -15.08 6.20
C MET A 865 -32.12 -14.29 5.03
N ILE A 866 -31.33 -13.87 4.04
CA ILE A 866 -31.81 -13.31 2.75
C ILE A 866 -30.82 -13.65 1.62
N PRO A 867 -31.28 -14.09 0.43
CA PRO A 867 -30.46 -14.15 -0.77
C PRO A 867 -30.02 -12.74 -1.22
N THR A 868 -28.71 -12.47 -1.19
CA THR A 868 -28.09 -11.14 -1.37
C THR A 868 -28.40 -10.40 -2.67
N ALA A 869 -29.03 -11.05 -3.65
CA ALA A 869 -29.51 -10.42 -4.88
C ALA A 869 -30.83 -9.63 -4.72
N LEU A 870 -31.56 -9.79 -3.60
CA LEU A 870 -32.87 -9.19 -3.38
C LEU A 870 -32.98 -8.58 -1.97
N CYS A 871 -33.52 -7.36 -1.93
CA CYS A 871 -33.97 -6.56 -0.77
C CYS A 871 -32.98 -5.62 -0.08
N PHE A 872 -33.39 -4.35 -0.04
CA PHE A 872 -32.89 -3.33 0.88
C PHE A 872 -33.66 -3.46 2.20
N ILE A 873 -33.04 -4.02 3.24
CA ILE A 873 -33.70 -4.21 4.55
C ILE A 873 -33.76 -2.88 5.30
N PRO A 874 -34.96 -2.38 5.68
CA PRO A 874 -35.08 -1.21 6.54
C PRO A 874 -34.65 -1.55 7.97
N ILE A 875 -33.78 -0.73 8.54
CA ILE A 875 -33.26 -0.84 9.90
C ILE A 875 -33.45 0.47 10.68
N THR A 876 -33.75 0.35 11.97
CA THR A 876 -33.70 1.45 12.93
C THR A 876 -32.25 1.90 13.06
N SER A 877 -32.00 3.19 12.88
CA SER A 877 -30.65 3.75 12.75
C SER A 877 -30.49 5.01 13.60
N THR A 878 -29.28 5.28 14.05
CA THR A 878 -28.94 6.41 14.91
C THR A 878 -27.84 7.25 14.26
N THR A 879 -27.98 8.57 14.35
CA THR A 879 -26.95 9.52 13.93
C THR A 879 -26.28 10.12 15.16
N LEU A 880 -24.99 9.87 15.34
CA LEU A 880 -24.20 10.49 16.40
C LEU A 880 -23.41 11.66 15.82
N LEU A 881 -23.24 12.71 16.61
CA LEU A 881 -22.46 13.88 16.24
C LEU A 881 -21.59 14.30 17.42
N TYR A 882 -20.30 14.45 17.15
CA TYR A 882 -19.27 14.80 18.12
C TYR A 882 -18.56 16.09 17.72
N HIS A 883 -18.09 16.86 18.71
CA HIS A 883 -17.40 18.14 18.53
C HIS A 883 -16.14 18.18 19.41
N GLN A 884 -14.98 18.44 18.82
CA GLN A 884 -13.71 18.48 19.56
C GLN A 884 -13.55 19.77 20.38
N LEU A 885 -13.17 19.66 21.64
CA LEU A 885 -12.72 20.81 22.43
C LEU A 885 -11.23 21.07 22.11
N HIS A 886 -10.94 22.10 21.31
CA HIS A 886 -9.57 22.44 20.94
C HIS A 886 -9.33 23.97 20.84
N PRO A 887 -8.13 24.49 21.18
CA PRO A 887 -7.89 25.95 21.28
C PRO A 887 -7.47 26.63 19.97
N LYS A 888 -7.56 25.95 18.82
CA LYS A 888 -7.07 26.43 17.52
C LYS A 888 -8.23 26.82 16.61
N GLU A 889 -7.96 27.68 15.63
CA GLU A 889 -8.95 28.38 14.78
C GLU A 889 -9.79 27.50 13.83
N ILE A 890 -9.76 26.18 13.98
CA ILE A 890 -10.57 25.24 13.18
C ILE A 890 -11.24 24.24 14.13
N THR A 891 -12.57 24.30 14.21
CA THR A 891 -13.39 23.30 14.91
C THR A 891 -13.55 22.06 14.03
N SER A 892 -13.23 20.87 14.56
CA SER A 892 -13.59 19.59 13.93
C SER A 892 -14.82 18.94 14.55
N PHE A 893 -15.54 18.19 13.73
CA PHE A 893 -16.73 17.42 14.10
C PHE A 893 -16.67 16.04 13.45
N HIS A 894 -17.03 14.99 14.20
CA HIS A 894 -17.25 13.64 13.66
C HIS A 894 -18.75 13.33 13.62
N LEU A 895 -19.26 12.85 12.49
CA LEU A 895 -20.65 12.40 12.33
C LEU A 895 -20.69 10.92 11.97
N TYR A 896 -21.28 10.10 12.84
CA TYR A 896 -21.48 8.66 12.63
C TYR A 896 -22.91 8.37 12.18
N LEU A 897 -23.07 7.32 11.37
CA LEU A 897 -24.38 6.79 10.98
C LEU A 897 -24.38 5.25 11.18
N ILE A 898 -24.99 4.81 12.26
CA ILE A 898 -24.96 3.41 12.73
C ILE A 898 -26.37 2.81 12.83
N PRO A 899 -26.50 1.47 12.87
CA PRO A 899 -27.71 0.82 13.38
C PRO A 899 -28.01 1.23 14.82
N SER A 900 -29.27 1.12 15.26
CA SER A 900 -29.70 1.47 16.61
C SER A 900 -29.29 0.42 17.66
N ASP A 901 -27.98 0.25 17.84
CA ASP A 901 -27.36 -0.70 18.77
C ASP A 901 -26.71 0.05 19.94
N CYS A 902 -27.15 -0.25 21.17
CA CYS A 902 -26.64 0.36 22.39
C CYS A 902 -25.15 0.09 22.65
N SER A 903 -24.66 -1.08 22.24
CA SER A 903 -23.27 -1.51 22.47
C SER A 903 -22.31 -0.77 21.53
N ILE A 904 -22.68 -0.60 20.27
CA ILE A 904 -21.92 0.22 19.30
C ILE A 904 -21.93 1.69 19.74
N GLN A 905 -23.09 2.21 20.17
CA GLN A 905 -23.18 3.58 20.67
C GLN A 905 -22.27 3.79 21.89
N LYS A 906 -22.31 2.89 22.90
CA LYS A 906 -21.46 2.97 24.09
C LYS A 906 -19.96 2.95 23.73
N ALA A 907 -19.55 2.10 22.77
CA ALA A 907 -18.17 2.02 22.32
C ALA A 907 -17.68 3.32 21.65
N ILE A 908 -18.46 3.92 20.74
CA ILE A 908 -18.13 5.23 20.15
C ILE A 908 -18.09 6.30 21.24
N ASP A 909 -19.10 6.32 22.11
CA ASP A 909 -19.21 7.28 23.20
C ASP A 909 -18.03 7.17 24.19
N ASP A 910 -17.45 6.00 24.42
CA ASP A 910 -16.27 5.81 25.28
C ASP A 910 -14.92 5.95 24.53
N GLU A 911 -14.91 5.87 23.20
CA GLU A 911 -13.74 6.20 22.36
C GLU A 911 -13.58 7.73 22.22
N GLU A 912 -14.63 8.43 21.82
CA GLU A 912 -14.62 9.88 21.58
C GLU A 912 -14.32 10.71 22.84
N LYS A 913 -14.72 10.22 24.02
CA LYS A 913 -14.34 10.79 25.32
C LYS A 913 -12.82 10.86 25.52
N LYS A 914 -12.06 9.86 25.03
CA LYS A 914 -10.58 9.83 25.16
C LYS A 914 -9.93 10.96 24.37
N PHE A 915 -10.57 11.40 23.28
CA PHE A 915 -10.08 12.44 22.38
C PHE A 915 -10.70 13.83 22.67
N HIS A 916 -11.35 13.99 23.83
CA HIS A 916 -11.95 15.25 24.30
C HIS A 916 -13.07 15.79 23.38
N PHE A 917 -13.81 14.89 22.72
CA PHE A 917 -15.02 15.26 21.99
C PHE A 917 -16.26 15.25 22.89
N VAL A 918 -17.20 16.15 22.63
CA VAL A 918 -18.50 16.24 23.32
C VAL A 918 -19.61 15.80 22.37
N ARG A 919 -20.48 14.89 22.84
CA ARG A 919 -21.66 14.43 22.09
C ARG A 919 -22.69 15.56 21.95
N ILE A 920 -23.02 15.95 20.73
CA ILE A 920 -24.10 16.89 20.44
C ILE A 920 -25.39 16.08 20.23
N HIS A 921 -26.29 16.13 21.21
CA HIS A 921 -27.61 15.51 21.10
C HIS A 921 -28.38 16.08 19.90
N LYS A 922 -28.80 15.19 18.99
CA LYS A 922 -29.60 15.45 17.78
C LYS A 922 -30.61 14.31 17.60
N PRO A 923 -31.75 14.55 16.94
CA PRO A 923 -32.74 13.50 16.68
C PRO A 923 -32.18 12.41 15.76
N PRO A 924 -32.78 11.19 15.77
CA PRO A 924 -32.47 10.14 14.80
C PRO A 924 -32.94 10.52 13.38
N PRO A 925 -32.58 9.73 12.34
CA PRO A 925 -33.16 9.82 11.00
C PRO A 925 -34.70 9.76 11.00
N VAL A 926 -35.31 10.46 10.04
CA VAL A 926 -36.78 10.62 9.94
C VAL A 926 -37.47 9.38 9.36
N THR A 927 -36.72 8.49 8.73
CA THR A 927 -37.19 7.24 8.13
C THR A 927 -36.20 6.11 8.43
N PRO A 928 -36.65 4.84 8.56
CA PRO A 928 -35.76 3.69 8.56
C PRO A 928 -34.80 3.72 7.37
N LEU A 929 -33.55 3.31 7.60
CA LEU A 929 -32.50 3.34 6.59
C LEU A 929 -32.14 1.93 6.15
N TYR A 930 -31.58 1.80 4.96
CA TYR A 930 -31.23 0.51 4.38
C TYR A 930 -29.77 0.13 4.64
N LEU A 931 -29.55 -1.08 5.18
CA LEU A 931 -28.20 -1.63 5.36
C LEU A 931 -27.51 -1.82 3.99
N GLY A 932 -26.18 -1.62 3.94
CA GLY A 932 -25.38 -1.67 2.72
C GLY A 932 -25.64 -0.52 1.74
N SER A 933 -26.44 0.48 2.12
CA SER A 933 -26.68 1.68 1.31
C SER A 933 -25.81 2.85 1.75
N ARG A 934 -25.47 3.72 0.79
CA ARG A 934 -24.63 4.89 1.01
C ARG A 934 -25.45 6.17 1.07
N TYR A 935 -25.12 7.00 2.04
CA TYR A 935 -25.77 8.27 2.31
C TYR A 935 -24.77 9.42 2.21
N THR A 936 -25.14 10.49 1.51
CA THR A 936 -24.27 11.66 1.32
C THR A 936 -24.48 12.67 2.45
N VAL A 937 -23.39 13.01 3.14
CA VAL A 937 -23.36 14.08 4.15
C VAL A 937 -23.12 15.42 3.44
N SER A 938 -23.93 16.43 3.77
CA SER A 938 -23.91 17.73 3.11
C SER A 938 -24.21 18.87 4.08
N ALA A 939 -23.69 20.07 3.80
CA ALA A 939 -23.84 21.26 4.63
C ALA A 939 -24.39 22.45 3.84
N SER A 940 -25.02 23.41 4.53
CA SER A 940 -25.51 24.67 3.95
C SER A 940 -24.43 25.72 3.65
N ARG A 941 -23.20 25.48 4.09
CA ARG A 941 -22.01 26.28 3.76
C ARG A 941 -21.06 25.39 2.94
N LYS A 942 -20.18 25.97 2.12
CA LYS A 942 -19.04 25.23 1.58
C LYS A 942 -18.12 24.86 2.75
N LEU A 943 -18.05 23.58 3.06
CA LEU A 943 -17.18 23.00 4.08
C LEU A 943 -16.46 21.80 3.47
N GLU A 944 -15.28 21.51 4.00
CA GLU A 944 -14.61 20.24 3.76
C GLU A 944 -15.28 19.16 4.62
N ILE A 945 -15.68 18.06 3.98
CA ILE A 945 -16.34 16.91 4.61
C ILE A 945 -15.68 15.67 4.02
N ILE A 946 -15.10 14.80 4.86
CA ILE A 946 -14.29 13.66 4.44
C ILE A 946 -14.63 12.44 5.32
N PRO A 947 -15.04 11.29 4.72
CA PRO A 947 -15.62 11.15 3.39
C PRO A 947 -16.99 11.85 3.29
N LYS A 948 -17.42 12.19 2.06
CA LYS A 948 -18.77 12.74 1.79
C LYS A 948 -19.87 11.68 1.77
N GLU A 949 -19.52 10.39 1.76
CA GLU A 949 -20.45 9.26 1.74
C GLU A 949 -20.19 8.35 2.92
N LEU A 950 -21.25 7.99 3.66
CA LEU A 950 -21.24 6.98 4.72
C LEU A 950 -22.05 5.78 4.28
N GLU A 951 -21.48 4.58 4.43
CA GLU A 951 -22.17 3.33 4.19
C GLU A 951 -22.73 2.78 5.50
N LEU A 952 -24.05 2.65 5.58
CA LEU A 952 -24.71 2.09 6.76
C LEU A 952 -24.50 0.58 6.80
N CYS A 953 -23.52 0.14 7.58
CA CYS A 953 -23.14 -1.26 7.75
C CYS A 953 -23.08 -1.60 9.24
N TYR A 954 -23.41 -2.84 9.60
CA TYR A 954 -23.23 -3.32 10.97
C TYR A 954 -21.76 -3.68 11.18
N ARG A 955 -21.16 -3.14 12.24
CA ARG A 955 -19.78 -3.40 12.66
C ARG A 955 -19.79 -3.61 14.17
N SER A 956 -19.14 -4.68 14.66
CA SER A 956 -19.03 -4.96 16.09
C SER A 956 -18.56 -3.75 16.90
N PRO A 957 -18.91 -3.61 18.19
CA PRO A 957 -18.41 -2.53 19.05
C PRO A 957 -16.88 -2.41 19.07
N GLY A 958 -16.16 -3.53 18.97
CA GLY A 958 -14.69 -3.58 18.87
C GLY A 958 -14.10 -3.25 17.49
N LYS A 959 -14.89 -2.77 16.52
CA LYS A 959 -14.42 -2.38 15.17
C LYS A 959 -14.57 -0.88 14.92
N PRO A 960 -13.59 -0.22 14.29
CA PRO A 960 -13.70 1.18 13.88
C PRO A 960 -14.97 1.43 13.04
N GLN A 961 -15.79 2.34 13.53
CA GLN A 961 -17.07 2.71 12.92
C GLN A 961 -16.85 3.75 11.81
N LEU A 962 -17.78 3.85 10.85
CA LEU A 962 -17.67 4.85 9.78
C LEU A 962 -18.25 6.20 10.24
N PHE A 963 -17.43 7.24 10.15
CA PHE A 963 -17.83 8.63 10.37
C PHE A 963 -17.35 9.54 9.23
N SER A 964 -18.02 10.68 9.10
CA SER A 964 -17.56 11.82 8.30
C SER A 964 -16.96 12.85 9.24
N GLU A 965 -15.69 13.18 9.05
CA GLU A 965 -15.10 14.38 9.64
C GLU A 965 -15.46 15.61 8.81
N PHE A 966 -15.64 16.78 9.44
CA PHE A 966 -15.76 18.05 8.73
C PHE A 966 -15.22 19.25 9.51
N TYR A 967 -14.44 20.08 8.81
CA TYR A 967 -13.70 21.20 9.38
C TYR A 967 -14.45 22.53 9.26
N VAL A 968 -14.42 23.34 10.31
CA VAL A 968 -15.14 24.62 10.41
C VAL A 968 -14.23 25.70 11.01
N GLY A 969 -13.73 26.61 10.17
CA GLY A 969 -12.91 27.74 10.63
C GLY A 969 -13.71 28.83 11.38
N HIS A 970 -14.99 29.03 11.07
CA HIS A 970 -15.85 29.91 11.85
C HIS A 970 -17.34 29.53 11.74
N LEU A 971 -17.94 29.20 12.89
CA LEU A 971 -19.30 28.64 12.96
C LEU A 971 -20.41 29.70 12.71
N GLY A 972 -20.12 30.99 12.99
CA GLY A 972 -20.96 32.15 12.61
C GLY A 972 -22.44 32.04 13.03
N SER A 973 -23.37 32.34 12.12
CA SER A 973 -24.81 32.14 12.34
C SER A 973 -25.27 30.66 12.35
N GLY A 974 -24.35 29.72 12.14
CA GLY A 974 -24.59 28.28 12.18
C GLY A 974 -24.41 27.53 10.86
N ILE A 975 -24.43 26.20 10.96
CA ILE A 975 -24.33 25.23 9.87
C ILE A 975 -25.54 24.30 9.92
N LYS A 976 -26.25 24.17 8.79
CA LYS A 976 -27.30 23.17 8.62
C LYS A 976 -26.74 21.95 7.89
N LEU A 977 -26.58 20.86 8.63
CA LEU A 977 -26.17 19.54 8.12
C LEU A 977 -27.38 18.77 7.61
N GLN A 978 -27.17 17.94 6.58
CA GLN A 978 -28.19 17.10 5.96
C GLN A 978 -27.55 15.80 5.48
N ILE A 979 -28.15 14.66 5.85
CA ILE A 979 -27.83 13.35 5.28
C ILE A 979 -28.89 13.02 4.23
N LYS A 980 -28.46 12.56 3.05
CA LYS A 980 -29.35 12.23 1.93
C LYS A 980 -29.09 10.81 1.45
N ASP A 981 -30.14 10.09 1.07
CA ASP A 981 -29.97 8.87 0.27
C ASP A 981 -29.34 9.21 -1.09
N LYS A 982 -28.32 8.43 -1.49
CA LYS A 982 -27.61 8.60 -2.76
C LYS A 982 -28.46 8.22 -3.99
N LYS A 983 -29.51 7.39 -3.84
CA LYS A 983 -30.33 6.93 -4.97
C LYS A 983 -31.46 7.90 -5.34
N GLY A 984 -32.23 8.36 -4.36
CA GLY A 984 -33.35 9.29 -4.55
C GLY A 984 -33.02 10.76 -4.26
N GLY A 985 -31.88 11.06 -3.62
CA GLY A 985 -31.56 12.39 -3.11
C GLY A 985 -32.40 12.83 -1.90
N THR A 986 -33.30 11.96 -1.42
CA THR A 986 -34.22 12.17 -0.31
C THR A 986 -33.46 12.47 0.97
N ILE A 987 -33.86 13.52 1.69
CA ILE A 987 -33.15 13.98 2.88
C ILE A 987 -33.66 13.22 4.11
N VAL A 988 -32.89 12.21 4.55
CA VAL A 988 -33.26 11.30 5.65
C VAL A 988 -32.97 11.87 7.04
N TRP A 989 -32.07 12.84 7.16
CA TRP A 989 -31.77 13.52 8.43
C TRP A 989 -31.32 14.97 8.21
N LYS A 990 -31.60 15.85 9.18
CA LYS A 990 -31.25 17.27 9.16
C LYS A 990 -30.90 17.73 10.58
N ALA A 991 -29.83 18.48 10.74
CA ALA A 991 -29.48 19.15 11.99
C ALA A 991 -29.03 20.59 11.76
N LEU A 992 -29.20 21.43 12.79
CA LEU A 992 -28.63 22.78 12.86
C LEU A 992 -27.63 22.85 14.01
N LEU A 993 -26.45 23.39 13.72
CA LEU A 993 -25.39 23.73 14.66
C LEU A 993 -25.27 25.25 14.72
N LYS A 994 -25.03 25.80 15.92
CA LYS A 994 -24.80 27.23 16.19
C LYS A 994 -23.65 27.34 17.21
N PRO A 995 -22.84 28.41 17.21
CA PRO A 995 -21.88 28.63 18.28
C PRO A 995 -22.58 29.01 19.58
N GLY A 996 -22.07 28.50 20.71
CA GLY A 996 -22.41 28.99 22.05
C GLY A 996 -23.74 28.50 22.65
N LYS A 997 -23.78 27.24 23.11
CA LYS A 997 -24.34 26.76 24.41
C LYS A 997 -24.45 25.23 24.41
N THR A 998 -23.39 24.55 24.84
CA THR A 998 -23.37 23.09 25.10
C THR A 998 -23.31 22.77 26.59
N ARG A 999 -24.17 23.45 27.38
CA ARG A 999 -24.85 22.80 28.50
C ARG A 999 -26.33 22.67 28.12
N THR A 1000 -26.84 21.45 28.28
CA THR A 1000 -28.25 21.07 28.47
C THR A 1000 -29.34 22.05 27.98
N SER A 1001 -30.04 21.61 26.93
CA SER A 1001 -31.46 21.88 26.63
C SER A 1001 -32.26 22.72 27.64
N LEU A 1002 -32.62 23.95 27.26
CA LEU A 1002 -33.99 24.50 27.24
C LEU A 1002 -33.98 25.91 26.60
N GLU A 1003 -35.17 26.51 26.40
CA GLU A 1003 -35.38 27.68 25.53
C GLU A 1003 -35.54 29.03 26.27
N SER A 1004 -35.75 30.09 25.48
CA SER A 1004 -36.26 31.45 25.80
C SER A 1004 -35.29 32.55 26.30
N SER A 1005 -35.48 33.75 25.71
CA SER A 1005 -35.27 35.13 26.23
C SER A 1005 -33.86 35.62 26.66
N GLU A 1006 -33.48 36.92 26.56
CA GLU A 1006 -33.85 38.03 25.64
C GLU A 1006 -32.86 39.24 25.79
N VAL A 1007 -32.76 40.13 24.77
CA VAL A 1007 -32.35 41.57 24.81
C VAL A 1007 -30.92 42.03 25.28
N GLY A 1008 -30.41 43.13 24.66
CA GLY A 1008 -29.24 43.96 25.08
C GLY A 1008 -27.95 43.71 24.26
N GLU A 1009 -27.34 44.60 23.46
CA GLU A 1009 -26.85 46.01 23.64
C GLU A 1009 -25.78 46.20 24.74
N GLY A 1010 -24.59 46.78 24.51
CA GLY A 1010 -23.90 47.23 23.27
C GLY A 1010 -22.67 48.15 23.55
N LYS A 1011 -21.85 48.47 22.52
CA LYS A 1011 -20.73 49.48 22.48
C LYS A 1011 -19.45 49.15 23.31
N SER A 1012 -18.24 49.73 23.07
CA SER A 1012 -17.57 50.24 21.83
C SER A 1012 -16.09 50.68 22.05
N ALA A 1013 -15.17 50.30 21.14
CA ALA A 1013 -13.87 50.97 20.81
C ALA A 1013 -12.79 51.10 21.93
N LEU A 1014 -11.52 51.54 21.72
CA LEU A 1014 -10.78 52.04 20.53
C LEU A 1014 -9.23 51.86 20.68
N GLY A 1015 -8.51 51.62 19.58
CA GLY A 1015 -7.06 51.91 19.38
C GLY A 1015 -6.03 50.96 20.02
N ASP A 1016 -4.89 50.55 19.46
CA ASP A 1016 -3.99 50.95 18.35
C ASP A 1016 -2.61 51.42 18.87
N LEU A 1017 -1.55 50.61 18.64
CA LEU A 1017 -0.32 50.97 17.90
C LEU A 1017 0.79 49.89 17.98
N ARG A 1018 1.61 49.82 16.92
CA ARG A 1018 2.90 49.09 16.78
C ARG A 1018 4.06 50.14 16.86
N PRO A 1019 5.40 49.83 16.77
CA PRO A 1019 6.07 48.58 16.37
C PRO A 1019 7.41 48.18 17.09
N ALA A 1020 8.05 47.11 16.58
CA ALA A 1020 9.51 46.87 16.43
C ALA A 1020 10.40 46.26 17.57
N ALA A 1021 10.68 44.96 17.40
CA ALA A 1021 12.03 44.35 17.21
C ALA A 1021 13.06 44.08 18.36
N THR A 1022 13.25 42.77 18.62
CA THR A 1022 14.52 42.00 18.86
C THR A 1022 15.33 42.00 20.18
N LEU A 1023 15.55 40.77 20.73
CA LEU A 1023 16.70 40.21 21.49
C LEU A 1023 16.97 40.70 22.95
N ILE A 1024 16.49 40.04 24.04
CA ILE A 1024 17.00 38.80 24.73
C ILE A 1024 18.53 38.83 25.04
N PRO A 1025 19.07 38.47 26.25
CA PRO A 1025 18.54 38.25 27.64
C PRO A 1025 19.24 39.22 28.67
N PRO A 1026 19.34 39.04 30.02
CA PRO A 1026 18.91 37.95 30.94
C PRO A 1026 18.16 38.40 32.23
N VAL A 1027 17.93 37.44 33.14
CA VAL A 1027 17.04 37.53 34.31
C VAL A 1027 17.77 37.90 35.61
N THR A 1028 17.19 38.82 36.39
CA THR A 1028 17.44 38.96 37.84
C THR A 1028 16.15 39.14 38.65
N LYS A 1029 16.14 38.52 39.83
CA LYS A 1029 15.34 38.79 41.03
C LYS A 1029 15.21 40.30 41.37
N ASP A 1030 14.24 40.82 42.14
CA ASP A 1030 13.17 40.32 43.03
C ASP A 1030 12.00 41.37 43.02
N ALA A 1031 10.79 41.19 43.56
CA ALA A 1031 9.97 40.02 43.90
C ALA A 1031 8.52 40.49 44.19
N SER A 1032 7.50 39.66 43.91
CA SER A 1032 6.12 39.84 44.41
C SER A 1032 5.33 38.53 44.34
N GLY A 1033 4.76 38.08 45.46
CA GLY A 1033 3.62 37.13 45.49
C GLY A 1033 3.91 35.63 45.41
N SER A 1034 4.77 35.15 44.51
CA SER A 1034 4.87 33.71 44.21
C SER A 1034 5.55 32.88 45.31
N LEU A 1035 4.74 32.31 46.21
CA LEU A 1035 5.13 31.12 47.00
C LEU A 1035 5.46 29.95 46.06
N HIS A 1036 6.18 28.94 46.54
CA HIS A 1036 6.45 27.71 45.77
C HIS A 1036 5.26 26.73 45.88
N PHE A 1037 5.02 25.88 44.87
CA PHE A 1037 3.90 24.91 44.79
C PHE A 1037 3.67 24.08 46.08
N VAL A 1038 4.76 23.81 46.80
CA VAL A 1038 4.78 23.01 48.03
C VAL A 1038 4.35 23.82 49.28
N ASP A 1039 4.40 25.15 49.23
CA ASP A 1039 4.09 26.06 50.34
C ASP A 1039 2.62 26.53 50.38
N GLN A 1040 1.98 26.96 49.28
CA GLN A 1040 0.52 27.31 49.32
C GLN A 1040 -0.35 26.07 49.58
N HIS A 1041 0.04 24.90 49.03
CA HIS A 1041 -0.68 23.64 49.23
C HIS A 1041 -0.27 22.85 50.48
N ARG A 1042 0.54 23.43 51.35
CA ARG A 1042 1.14 22.79 52.53
C ARG A 1042 0.12 22.00 53.35
N GLU A 1043 -1.04 22.58 53.64
CA GLU A 1043 -2.06 21.93 54.48
C GLU A 1043 -2.79 20.79 53.76
N GLN A 1044 -3.03 20.88 52.44
CA GLN A 1044 -3.57 19.73 51.69
C GLN A 1044 -2.55 18.60 51.58
N LEU A 1045 -1.26 18.91 51.41
CA LEU A 1045 -0.19 17.91 51.42
C LEU A 1045 -0.05 17.24 52.80
N VAL A 1046 -0.11 18.02 53.90
CA VAL A 1046 -0.15 17.48 55.28
C VAL A 1046 -1.33 16.54 55.50
N ALA A 1047 -2.51 16.86 54.96
CA ALA A 1047 -3.72 16.09 55.20
C ALA A 1047 -3.88 14.86 54.28
N ARG A 1048 -3.30 14.88 53.07
CA ARG A 1048 -3.61 13.91 51.99
C ARG A 1048 -2.45 13.02 51.56
N VAL A 1049 -1.21 13.29 51.97
CA VAL A 1049 -0.07 12.39 51.72
C VAL A 1049 -0.20 11.15 52.62
N THR A 1050 -0.60 10.02 52.03
CA THR A 1050 -0.88 8.76 52.76
C THR A 1050 0.37 7.96 53.13
N SER A 1051 1.44 8.10 52.33
CA SER A 1051 2.71 7.41 52.52
C SER A 1051 3.83 8.45 52.54
N VAL A 1052 4.48 8.59 53.70
CA VAL A 1052 5.45 9.67 53.98
C VAL A 1052 6.88 9.13 53.97
N ASP A 1053 7.12 7.92 54.48
CA ASP A 1053 8.47 7.40 54.64
C ASP A 1053 9.23 7.30 53.30
N PRO A 1054 8.65 6.81 52.18
CA PRO A 1054 9.33 6.81 50.88
C PRO A 1054 9.63 8.21 50.31
N VAL A 1055 8.94 9.25 50.79
CA VAL A 1055 9.21 10.65 50.45
C VAL A 1055 10.38 11.18 51.28
N LEU A 1056 10.48 10.78 52.56
CA LEU A 1056 11.62 11.08 53.43
C LEU A 1056 12.90 10.38 52.94
N ASP A 1057 12.80 9.10 52.59
CA ASP A 1057 13.92 8.30 52.09
C ASP A 1057 14.54 8.90 50.81
N LYS A 1058 13.71 9.50 49.93
CA LYS A 1058 14.15 10.24 48.73
C LYS A 1058 14.80 11.61 49.01
N LEU A 1059 14.62 12.16 50.21
CA LEU A 1059 15.14 13.47 50.64
C LEU A 1059 16.30 13.37 51.65
N HIS A 1060 16.47 12.20 52.26
CA HIS A 1060 17.58 11.83 53.11
C HIS A 1060 18.94 12.04 52.42
N GLY A 1061 19.90 12.62 53.12
CA GLY A 1061 21.24 12.96 52.61
C GLY A 1061 21.29 14.04 51.52
N GLN A 1062 20.15 14.41 50.93
CA GLN A 1062 20.04 15.37 49.82
C GLN A 1062 19.41 16.71 50.17
N VAL A 1063 18.58 16.72 51.21
CA VAL A 1063 17.77 17.87 51.70
C VAL A 1063 17.60 17.80 53.22
N LEU A 1064 17.42 16.58 53.76
CA LEU A 1064 17.39 16.31 55.21
C LEU A 1064 18.74 15.79 55.69
N SER A 1065 19.19 16.26 56.86
CA SER A 1065 20.22 15.57 57.64
C SER A 1065 19.65 14.35 58.37
N GLU A 1066 20.51 13.43 58.81
CA GLU A 1066 20.13 12.26 59.62
C GLU A 1066 19.25 12.63 60.82
N GLU A 1067 19.72 13.61 61.61
CA GLU A 1067 19.01 14.09 62.80
C GLU A 1067 17.63 14.67 62.47
N GLN A 1068 17.49 15.40 61.36
CA GLN A 1068 16.19 15.92 60.90
C GLN A 1068 15.27 14.79 60.42
N TYR A 1069 15.80 13.83 59.67
CA TYR A 1069 15.04 12.71 59.11
C TYR A 1069 14.48 11.78 60.19
N GLU A 1070 15.29 11.37 61.17
CA GLU A 1070 14.79 10.61 62.31
C GLU A 1070 13.86 11.45 63.20
N THR A 1071 14.10 12.76 63.34
CA THR A 1071 13.17 13.70 64.02
C THR A 1071 11.81 13.82 63.30
N VAL A 1072 11.74 13.62 61.97
CA VAL A 1072 10.47 13.50 61.26
C VAL A 1072 9.87 12.10 61.45
N ARG A 1073 10.67 11.04 61.27
CA ARG A 1073 10.22 9.65 61.36
C ARG A 1073 9.58 9.33 62.71
N ALA A 1074 10.13 9.89 63.80
CA ALA A 1074 9.64 9.72 65.17
C ALA A 1074 8.26 10.36 65.48
N GLU A 1075 7.64 11.11 64.57
CA GLU A 1075 6.29 11.63 64.78
C GLU A 1075 5.22 10.54 64.56
N ASN A 1076 4.42 10.29 65.60
CA ASN A 1076 3.48 9.15 65.71
C ASN A 1076 2.33 9.10 64.68
N THR A 1077 2.19 10.07 63.77
CA THR A 1077 1.10 10.12 62.78
C THR A 1077 1.60 10.67 61.45
N LYS A 1078 1.10 10.18 60.30
CA LYS A 1078 1.54 10.65 58.98
C LYS A 1078 1.35 12.17 58.74
N PRO A 1079 0.23 12.80 59.18
CA PRO A 1079 0.13 14.26 59.16
C PRO A 1079 1.09 14.96 60.15
N GLY A 1080 1.44 14.32 61.27
CA GLY A 1080 2.51 14.77 62.18
C GLY A 1080 3.86 14.81 61.48
N GLN A 1081 4.25 13.69 60.84
CA GLN A 1081 5.48 13.58 60.04
C GLN A 1081 5.52 14.68 58.95
N MET A 1082 4.46 14.87 58.15
CA MET A 1082 4.45 15.95 57.15
C MET A 1082 4.51 17.36 57.75
N ARG A 1083 3.81 17.65 58.86
CA ARG A 1083 3.96 18.97 59.54
C ARG A 1083 5.39 19.20 60.04
N LYS A 1084 6.06 18.15 60.53
CA LYS A 1084 7.43 18.19 61.00
C LYS A 1084 8.41 18.41 59.85
N LEU A 1085 8.25 17.69 58.74
CA LEU A 1085 8.99 17.92 57.50
C LEU A 1085 8.85 19.38 57.03
N PHE A 1086 7.62 19.90 57.00
CA PHE A 1086 7.36 21.29 56.64
C PHE A 1086 7.77 22.31 57.71
N SER A 1087 8.16 21.90 58.92
CA SER A 1087 8.78 22.82 59.90
C SER A 1087 10.20 23.20 59.45
N PHE A 1088 10.93 22.27 58.82
CA PHE A 1088 12.23 22.51 58.22
C PHE A 1088 12.15 23.23 56.87
N SER A 1089 11.06 23.05 56.11
CA SER A 1089 10.87 23.75 54.81
C SER A 1089 10.94 25.29 54.84
N ARG A 1090 10.87 25.91 56.04
CA ARG A 1090 11.08 27.35 56.22
C ARG A 1090 12.52 27.83 56.02
N SER A 1091 13.52 26.94 56.17
CA SER A 1091 14.93 27.25 55.88
C SER A 1091 15.39 26.71 54.53
N TRP A 1092 14.51 26.08 53.75
CA TRP A 1092 14.82 25.50 52.45
C TRP A 1092 14.71 26.53 51.32
N ASP A 1093 15.67 26.49 50.39
CA ASP A 1093 15.60 27.24 49.14
C ASP A 1093 14.65 26.58 48.12
N TRP A 1094 14.51 27.21 46.95
CA TRP A 1094 13.71 26.68 45.84
C TRP A 1094 14.19 25.32 45.33
N SER A 1095 15.49 25.02 45.38
CA SER A 1095 16.05 23.75 44.91
C SER A 1095 15.65 22.59 45.83
N CYS A 1096 15.77 22.78 47.14
CA CYS A 1096 15.30 21.84 48.16
C CYS A 1096 13.77 21.63 48.10
N LYS A 1097 13.00 22.69 47.83
CA LYS A 1097 11.54 22.59 47.70
C LYS A 1097 11.08 21.89 46.42
N ASP A 1098 11.77 22.10 45.29
CA ASP A 1098 11.48 21.38 44.06
C ASP A 1098 11.89 19.90 44.14
N LYS A 1099 12.95 19.55 44.88
CA LYS A 1099 13.24 18.13 45.23
C LYS A 1099 12.07 17.47 45.97
N LEU A 1100 11.49 18.13 46.98
CA LEU A 1100 10.29 17.62 47.67
C LEU A 1100 9.07 17.55 46.73
N TYR A 1101 8.86 18.54 45.86
CA TYR A 1101 7.80 18.48 44.83
C TYR A 1101 7.93 17.24 43.94
N ARG A 1102 9.14 16.97 43.41
CA ARG A 1102 9.41 15.79 42.57
C ARG A 1102 9.20 14.48 43.33
N ALA A 1103 9.69 14.37 44.57
CA ALA A 1103 9.46 13.20 45.41
C ALA A 1103 7.96 12.95 45.68
N LEU A 1104 7.20 14.01 45.97
CA LEU A 1104 5.74 13.91 46.11
C LEU A 1104 5.05 13.56 44.78
N LYS A 1105 5.56 14.04 43.63
CA LYS A 1105 5.00 13.73 42.30
C LYS A 1105 5.26 12.29 41.86
N GLU A 1106 6.38 11.69 42.26
CA GLU A 1106 6.66 10.27 42.00
C GLU A 1106 5.82 9.34 42.89
N ILE A 1107 5.69 9.65 44.19
CA ILE A 1107 5.00 8.76 45.15
C ILE A 1107 3.47 9.01 45.16
N HIS A 1108 3.02 10.24 44.92
CA HIS A 1108 1.59 10.65 44.93
C HIS A 1108 1.18 11.45 43.68
N PRO A 1109 1.39 10.92 42.45
CA PRO A 1109 1.19 11.67 41.20
C PRO A 1109 -0.21 12.28 41.06
N HIS A 1110 -1.26 11.52 41.39
CA HIS A 1110 -2.65 11.97 41.27
C HIS A 1110 -2.98 13.15 42.21
N LEU A 1111 -2.46 13.14 43.44
CA LEU A 1111 -2.63 14.24 44.39
C LEU A 1111 -1.96 15.52 43.88
N ILE A 1112 -0.78 15.38 43.25
CA ILE A 1112 -0.04 16.52 42.70
C ILE A 1112 -0.72 17.11 41.47
N VAL A 1113 -1.34 16.29 40.61
CA VAL A 1113 -2.10 16.77 39.43
C VAL A 1113 -3.37 17.53 39.87
N GLU A 1114 -4.20 16.95 40.74
CA GLU A 1114 -5.43 17.60 41.23
C GLU A 1114 -5.15 18.95 41.92
N LEU A 1115 -4.03 19.03 42.64
CA LEU A 1115 -3.56 20.26 43.27
C LEU A 1115 -3.00 21.27 42.24
N TRP A 1116 -2.37 20.82 41.15
CA TRP A 1116 -1.91 21.71 40.07
C TRP A 1116 -3.09 22.36 39.32
N GLU A 1117 -4.13 21.58 39.02
CA GLU A 1117 -5.33 22.07 38.33
C GLU A 1117 -5.97 23.25 39.09
N LYS A 1118 -6.08 23.15 40.43
CA LYS A 1118 -6.61 24.24 41.28
C LYS A 1118 -5.70 25.47 41.38
N TRP A 1119 -4.37 25.31 41.39
CA TRP A 1119 -3.48 26.50 41.40
C TRP A 1119 -3.63 27.31 40.10
N GLY A 1120 -3.93 26.65 38.97
CA GLY A 1120 -4.24 27.32 37.70
C GLY A 1120 -5.45 28.27 37.78
N GLU A 1121 -6.50 27.89 38.50
CA GLU A 1121 -7.70 28.71 38.69
C GLU A 1121 -7.47 29.88 39.68
N ASP A 1122 -6.83 29.62 40.82
CA ASP A 1122 -6.67 30.63 41.90
C ASP A 1122 -5.61 31.72 41.60
N SER A 1123 -4.64 31.46 40.71
CA SER A 1123 -3.46 32.33 40.58
C SER A 1123 -3.53 33.44 39.52
N GLY A 1124 -4.51 33.41 38.60
CA GLY A 1124 -4.83 34.53 37.71
C GLY A 1124 -3.77 34.93 36.66
N ILE A 1125 -2.68 34.17 36.49
CA ILE A 1125 -1.60 34.48 35.54
C ILE A 1125 -1.84 33.73 34.22
N SER A 1126 -2.71 34.30 33.37
CA SER A 1126 -2.90 33.84 31.98
C SER A 1126 -2.39 34.85 30.92
N ASP A 1127 -2.16 36.12 31.30
CA ASP A 1127 -1.73 37.18 30.38
C ASP A 1127 -0.27 37.62 30.63
N ARG A 1128 0.67 36.74 30.22
CA ARG A 1128 2.05 37.08 29.79
C ARG A 1128 2.79 35.81 29.38
N PHE A 1129 2.85 35.55 28.06
CA PHE A 1129 4.05 35.12 27.30
C PHE A 1129 3.64 34.78 25.86
N SER A 1130 3.28 35.82 25.10
CA SER A 1130 3.10 35.75 23.65
C SER A 1130 4.29 36.40 22.95
N ASN A 1131 5.32 35.59 22.66
CA ASN A 1131 6.42 35.85 21.72
C ASN A 1131 7.24 34.55 21.55
#